data_AF-A0A1F9N8A8-F1
#
_entry.id   AF-A0A1F9N8A8-F1
#
_cell.length_a   1.000
_cell.length_b   1.000
_cell.length_c   1.000
_cell.angle_alpha   90.00
_cell.angle_beta   90.00
_cell.angle_gamma   90.00
#
_symmetry.space_group_name_H-M   'P 1'
#
loop_
_entity.id
_entity.type
_entity.pdbx_description
1 polymer ?
#
loop_
_entity_poly.entity_id
_entity_poly.type
_entity_poly.pdbx_seq_one_letter_code
_entity_poly.pdbx_strand_id
1 'polypeptide(L)'
;MAMRKFFSKKIIVILGIIILLYSLAGFFLIPVLGKNIIRDKLTKTLGRDVLIEKMSVNPFSLTTGIDGLKIIDKNKEDFVSVNKIFINLSASSLFILAPVVSQVLIENPYIKLVQHPDGSFNFSDMMNREKTKDQPNGSPAGTKDDSKKEIFGFVLKNVSIMNGEVDFQDKKKEVAHQIKDFSFIVPFLSSRRQDIAKPADIDIRFVFNTAKCNLTLESALFADDLATKATLKVSDVNMMHYLAYIPVPENLKLASLDAGFDLHADMTRKNSKISLLIDGRIDTANAAIMGAADEKILSFPSLFAEISPSDILSGRLNISKILLSSPELNIERNESGDLSLSAYIPAQNNSPETDGKKVIPFALEVENCEIKDGLIAIKDLSNKSPFDTVISPLNLTVTRLKVKDAISGEFQVSLKTLFEETLESKGEFQTKPVKAKGSLSMGNFHFNRYAPYYENRAGLDVRDGVLDFSLEFETSKEENKTTITSHELLIQSLSVWDRKIKEEMINIPEIKLSGSFVDLTNRKIDIGGLFTRNGKVLIKRDKKGLINLAESLLPENKTRKKALEPVEKKDNPKKLTDAPATPPWALTLNSFDSRGFNFLFSDLTCAEPVNIELSDISMNAGSFRNFGDEKGKFNTRMKWGKDGNIEISGEVNPLNLDAGLIINLEKIDIKSLQPYFTDTVKILVTEGNLNAKGKLLVDMKQKTGKHIGFSGETSVTGFSSLDKKSKEDFFNCNSFYLTGLDISLFPVEISAKEIALTDFYSKIMVSDSGEFNLSTIFKSDLPKDKAIDEDPEPVKPFMEKPKINIEKITLQGGNIDFSDYLTKPNFKAGMKEIAGSLTGLSSDEQSRAKLHLKGVHSLSSPLEILGIVNLLAEKKFAEINVSFKNIDLSGFTPYSSKYLGYKIEKGKLILDLKYTIDDTVLKSENRARFDNFELGEKVDSEHATSLPVSLAISLLKNRQGQIDLNLPVEGKLDDPQVKLGPVILKMIGNMILKVITSPFSIIGSMFGGGGEELSYAEFEFGGSEVRESDYEKIDKLAVILQEKPSVRLEIQGVYNPIRDAEGIREKNFNDLLKKERSKKAWYSLPFSKTPENAPLTAEEREKYTQKVYDDAQFPKPRDEKGSLKKIGLEEKKKLLITHINIDETDLRSLAATRAENIKAYVLSTGKVEKERIFMVEPIAVEKEKADQTGRVNFILK
;
A
#
# COMPACT_ATOMS: atom_id res chain seq x y z
N MET A 1 117.57 86.22 -26.85
CA MET A 1 118.63 85.74 -25.93
C MET A 1 118.36 84.26 -25.60
N ALA A 2 118.73 83.29 -26.44
CA ALA A 2 120.06 82.73 -26.72
C ALA A 2 120.65 81.75 -25.67
N MET A 3 119.90 81.34 -24.64
CA MET A 3 120.35 80.28 -23.70
C MET A 3 119.22 79.30 -23.33
N ARG A 4 118.53 78.77 -24.34
CA ARG A 4 117.48 77.73 -24.16
C ARG A 4 117.52 76.61 -25.22
N LYS A 5 118.56 76.55 -26.06
CA LYS A 5 118.63 75.69 -27.27
C LYS A 5 119.56 74.47 -27.17
N PHE A 6 120.33 74.29 -26.10
CA PHE A 6 121.34 73.21 -26.00
C PHE A 6 120.98 72.06 -25.04
N PHE A 7 120.23 72.32 -23.97
CA PHE A 7 119.73 71.25 -23.08
C PHE A 7 118.56 70.46 -23.68
N SER A 8 117.87 70.99 -24.70
CA SER A 8 116.77 70.25 -25.34
C SER A 8 117.26 69.12 -26.26
N LYS A 9 118.40 69.24 -26.95
CA LYS A 9 118.87 68.21 -27.91
C LYS A 9 119.32 66.89 -27.26
N LYS A 10 120.06 66.92 -26.13
CA LYS A 10 120.49 65.69 -25.43
C LYS A 10 119.33 64.97 -24.75
N ILE A 11 118.40 65.73 -24.18
CA ILE A 11 117.16 65.17 -23.61
C ILE A 11 116.32 64.54 -24.72
N ILE A 12 116.20 65.15 -25.90
CA ILE A 12 115.46 64.57 -27.04
C ILE A 12 116.10 63.25 -27.52
N VAL A 13 117.42 63.13 -27.58
CA VAL A 13 118.09 61.88 -28.01
C VAL A 13 117.97 60.77 -26.95
N ILE A 14 118.16 61.09 -25.66
CA ILE A 14 117.98 60.12 -24.57
C ILE A 14 116.51 59.68 -24.47
N LEU A 15 115.56 60.62 -24.58
CA LEU A 15 114.14 60.31 -24.63
C LEU A 15 113.80 59.48 -25.86
N GLY A 16 114.42 59.76 -27.02
CA GLY A 16 114.30 58.97 -28.24
C GLY A 16 114.82 57.53 -28.09
N ILE A 17 115.96 57.33 -27.44
CA ILE A 17 116.51 55.99 -27.14
C ILE A 17 115.64 55.25 -26.11
N ILE A 18 115.16 55.93 -25.07
CA ILE A 18 114.26 55.34 -24.07
C ILE A 18 112.94 54.93 -24.73
N ILE A 19 112.36 55.78 -25.58
CA ILE A 19 111.15 55.47 -26.34
C ILE A 19 111.41 54.33 -27.33
N LEU A 20 112.57 54.27 -27.99
CA LEU A 20 112.96 53.18 -28.89
C LEU A 20 113.12 51.85 -28.13
N LEU A 21 113.85 51.83 -27.00
CA LEU A 21 114.01 50.65 -26.15
C LEU A 21 112.68 50.21 -25.54
N TYR A 22 111.84 51.16 -25.12
CA TYR A 22 110.48 50.90 -24.62
C TYR A 22 109.58 50.32 -25.73
N SER A 23 109.70 50.81 -26.97
CA SER A 23 108.98 50.28 -28.14
C SER A 23 109.45 48.87 -28.50
N LEU A 24 110.76 48.63 -28.58
CA LEU A 24 111.35 47.31 -28.86
C LEU A 24 110.98 46.30 -27.77
N ALA A 25 111.07 46.70 -26.50
CA ALA A 25 110.67 45.86 -25.38
C ALA A 25 109.17 45.56 -25.42
N GLY A 26 108.32 46.57 -25.61
CA GLY A 26 106.87 46.42 -25.59
C GLY A 26 106.28 45.67 -26.79
N PHE A 27 106.75 45.94 -28.01
CA PHE A 27 106.20 45.32 -29.23
C PHE A 27 106.84 43.96 -29.60
N PHE A 28 108.08 43.69 -29.20
CA PHE A 28 108.80 42.46 -29.61
C PHE A 28 109.23 41.58 -28.44
N LEU A 29 109.80 42.14 -27.37
CA LEU A 29 110.30 41.34 -26.23
C LEU A 29 109.16 40.79 -25.35
N ILE A 30 108.26 41.67 -24.90
CA ILE A 30 107.15 41.33 -24.00
C ILE A 30 106.18 40.32 -24.64
N PRO A 31 105.76 40.44 -25.92
CA PRO A 31 104.83 39.48 -26.51
C PRO A 31 105.40 38.06 -26.63
N VAL A 32 106.68 37.93 -26.99
CA VAL A 32 107.34 36.61 -27.13
C VAL A 32 107.61 35.99 -25.77
N LEU A 33 108.22 36.73 -24.84
CA LEU A 33 108.50 36.23 -23.49
C LEU A 33 107.21 36.00 -22.71
N GLY A 34 106.28 36.95 -22.77
CA GLY A 34 104.99 36.90 -22.10
C GLY A 34 104.18 35.68 -22.54
N LYS A 35 104.11 35.39 -23.85
CA LYS A 35 103.47 34.18 -24.39
C LYS A 35 104.03 32.91 -23.74
N ASN A 36 105.35 32.73 -23.73
CA ASN A 36 105.98 31.53 -23.19
C ASN A 36 105.84 31.44 -21.67
N ILE A 37 106.04 32.55 -20.96
CA ILE A 37 105.90 32.60 -19.49
C ILE A 37 104.48 32.27 -19.06
N ILE A 38 103.48 32.88 -19.70
CA ILE A 38 102.06 32.63 -19.38
C ILE A 38 101.73 31.17 -19.69
N ARG A 39 102.12 30.66 -20.87
CA ARG A 39 101.90 29.26 -21.25
C ARG A 39 102.49 28.28 -20.24
N ASP A 40 103.78 28.41 -19.93
CA ASP A 40 104.50 27.47 -19.08
C ASP A 40 104.01 27.54 -17.63
N LYS A 41 103.71 28.77 -17.14
CA LYS A 41 103.18 28.97 -15.79
C LYS A 41 101.76 28.42 -15.67
N LEU A 42 100.87 28.69 -16.64
CA LEU A 42 99.52 28.12 -16.63
C LEU A 42 99.56 26.59 -16.77
N THR A 43 100.42 26.05 -17.65
CA THR A 43 100.59 24.59 -17.80
C THR A 43 101.02 23.95 -16.49
N LYS A 44 101.97 24.56 -15.77
CA LYS A 44 102.45 24.07 -14.48
C LYS A 44 101.41 24.22 -13.36
N THR A 45 100.70 25.34 -13.31
CA THR A 45 99.70 25.62 -12.27
C THR A 45 98.43 24.79 -12.44
N LEU A 46 97.92 24.70 -13.67
CA LEU A 46 96.70 23.94 -13.99
C LEU A 46 96.99 22.44 -14.14
N GLY A 47 98.22 22.07 -14.48
CA GLY A 47 98.62 20.70 -14.79
C GLY A 47 97.83 20.10 -15.94
N ARG A 48 97.64 20.93 -16.97
CA ARG A 48 96.98 20.68 -18.25
C ARG A 48 97.80 21.39 -19.33
N ASP A 49 97.86 20.85 -20.54
CA ASP A 49 98.62 21.48 -21.62
C ASP A 49 97.92 22.77 -22.06
N VAL A 50 98.64 23.90 -22.01
CA VAL A 50 98.15 25.20 -22.45
C VAL A 50 98.80 25.59 -23.76
N LEU A 51 97.99 26.00 -24.73
CA LEU A 51 98.40 26.50 -26.04
C LEU A 51 97.99 27.98 -26.16
N ILE A 52 98.85 28.79 -26.77
CA ILE A 52 98.58 30.19 -27.11
C ILE A 52 99.04 30.37 -28.56
N GLU A 53 98.20 30.87 -29.45
CA GLU A 53 98.59 31.12 -30.84
C GLU A 53 99.44 32.39 -30.94
N LYS A 54 98.96 33.50 -30.40
CA LYS A 54 99.64 34.80 -30.49
C LYS A 54 99.39 35.64 -29.23
N MET A 55 100.40 36.44 -28.85
CA MET A 55 100.24 37.51 -27.89
C MET A 55 100.65 38.82 -28.57
N SER A 56 99.95 39.90 -28.29
CA SER A 56 100.27 41.25 -28.77
C SER A 56 100.22 42.23 -27.60
N VAL A 57 101.15 43.20 -27.59
CA VAL A 57 101.18 44.27 -26.60
C VAL A 57 101.51 45.57 -27.34
N ASN A 58 100.73 46.61 -27.12
CA ASN A 58 101.04 47.96 -27.55
C ASN A 58 101.33 48.82 -26.32
N PRO A 59 102.61 49.15 -26.06
CA PRO A 59 103.00 49.85 -24.85
C PRO A 59 102.56 51.33 -24.85
N PHE A 60 102.28 51.95 -26.00
CA PHE A 60 101.82 53.34 -26.07
C PHE A 60 100.33 53.50 -25.78
N SER A 61 99.51 52.58 -26.30
CA SER A 61 98.09 52.53 -25.98
C SER A 61 97.78 51.74 -24.72
N LEU A 62 98.80 51.13 -24.08
CA LEU A 62 98.67 50.26 -22.90
C LEU A 62 97.67 49.10 -23.11
N THR A 63 97.63 48.56 -24.33
CA THR A 63 96.75 47.44 -24.69
C THR A 63 97.53 46.14 -24.78
N THR A 64 96.91 45.03 -24.36
CA THR A 64 97.45 43.67 -24.48
C THR A 64 96.37 42.74 -24.99
N GLY A 65 96.75 41.77 -25.84
CA GLY A 65 95.84 40.79 -26.39
C GLY A 65 96.46 39.40 -26.50
N ILE A 66 95.64 38.36 -26.30
CA ILE A 66 95.98 36.95 -26.48
C ILE A 66 94.99 36.37 -27.49
N ASP A 67 95.49 35.84 -28.60
CA ASP A 67 94.70 35.14 -29.61
C ASP A 67 94.95 33.63 -29.50
N GLY A 68 93.88 32.83 -29.64
CA GLY A 68 93.91 31.37 -29.68
C GLY A 68 94.44 30.71 -28.40
N LEU A 69 93.90 31.04 -27.23
CA LEU A 69 94.21 30.35 -25.97
C LEU A 69 93.44 29.01 -25.93
N LYS A 70 94.12 27.89 -25.67
CA LYS A 70 93.48 26.60 -25.41
C LYS A 70 94.09 25.90 -24.21
N ILE A 71 93.27 25.23 -23.42
CA ILE A 71 93.65 24.36 -22.30
C ILE A 71 93.12 22.98 -22.64
N ILE A 72 94.00 22.00 -22.77
CA ILE A 72 93.67 20.63 -23.18
C ILE A 72 93.43 19.77 -21.95
N ASP A 73 92.32 19.04 -21.91
CA ASP A 73 92.02 18.10 -20.82
C ASP A 73 92.91 16.84 -20.89
N LYS A 74 92.92 16.05 -19.82
CA LYS A 74 93.63 14.75 -19.74
C LYS A 74 93.25 13.78 -20.86
N ASN A 75 92.03 13.89 -21.39
CA ASN A 75 91.51 13.05 -22.46
C ASN A 75 91.88 13.56 -23.86
N LYS A 76 92.78 14.55 -23.97
CA LYS A 76 93.21 15.20 -25.22
C LYS A 76 92.11 15.94 -25.98
N GLU A 77 91.04 16.33 -25.28
CA GLU A 77 89.98 17.19 -25.80
C GLU A 77 90.17 18.63 -25.30
N ASP A 78 89.63 19.62 -26.02
CA ASP A 78 89.65 21.02 -25.58
C ASP A 78 88.78 21.16 -24.30
N PHE A 79 89.39 21.55 -23.17
CA PHE A 79 88.70 21.81 -21.90
C PHE A 79 88.19 23.25 -21.83
N VAL A 80 89.08 24.20 -22.16
CA VAL A 80 88.77 25.63 -22.26
C VAL A 80 89.45 26.18 -23.50
N SER A 81 88.75 26.92 -24.34
CA SER A 81 89.38 27.67 -25.42
C SER A 81 88.84 29.09 -25.52
N VAL A 82 89.65 30.04 -25.94
CA VAL A 82 89.26 31.44 -26.14
C VAL A 82 89.89 31.94 -27.42
N ASN A 83 89.08 32.46 -28.34
CA ASN A 83 89.57 32.99 -29.61
C ASN A 83 90.41 34.26 -29.39
N LYS A 84 89.90 35.20 -28.59
CA LYS A 84 90.59 36.46 -28.31
C LYS A 84 90.30 36.98 -26.91
N ILE A 85 91.36 37.37 -26.20
CA ILE A 85 91.31 38.14 -24.95
C ILE A 85 92.00 39.47 -25.23
N PHE A 86 91.33 40.59 -24.97
CA PHE A 86 91.87 41.92 -25.15
C PHE A 86 91.64 42.75 -23.88
N ILE A 87 92.70 43.41 -23.41
CA ILE A 87 92.70 44.24 -22.20
C ILE A 87 93.31 45.60 -22.54
N ASN A 88 92.61 46.67 -22.21
CA ASN A 88 93.06 48.06 -22.38
C ASN A 88 93.25 48.71 -21.00
N LEU A 89 94.50 48.92 -20.59
CA LEU A 89 94.84 49.57 -19.32
C LEU A 89 94.84 51.09 -19.49
N SER A 90 94.31 51.82 -18.51
CA SER A 90 94.30 53.27 -18.57
C SER A 90 95.53 53.87 -17.89
N ALA A 91 96.17 54.84 -18.55
CA ALA A 91 97.22 55.66 -17.93
C ALA A 91 96.73 56.44 -16.68
N SER A 92 95.40 56.65 -16.56
CA SER A 92 94.77 57.22 -15.37
C SER A 92 95.02 56.43 -14.09
N SER A 93 95.36 55.13 -14.20
CA SER A 93 95.72 54.28 -13.05
C SER A 93 96.84 54.87 -12.19
N LEU A 94 97.81 55.58 -12.80
CA LEU A 94 98.93 56.22 -12.11
C LEU A 94 98.51 57.43 -11.26
N PHE A 95 97.42 58.11 -11.63
CA PHE A 95 96.88 59.27 -10.92
C PHE A 95 95.78 58.89 -9.92
N ILE A 96 95.04 57.82 -10.22
CA ILE A 96 93.94 57.29 -9.41
C ILE A 96 94.47 56.38 -8.27
N LEU A 97 95.73 55.96 -8.33
CA LEU A 97 96.38 55.04 -7.38
C LEU A 97 95.64 53.71 -7.21
N ALA A 98 94.92 53.30 -8.25
CA ALA A 98 94.24 52.01 -8.35
C ALA A 98 94.32 51.52 -9.81
N PRO A 99 94.33 50.21 -10.08
CA PRO A 99 94.25 49.70 -11.44
C PRO A 99 92.94 50.13 -12.10
N VAL A 100 93.04 50.86 -13.22
CA VAL A 100 91.91 51.27 -14.06
C VAL A 100 92.03 50.58 -15.41
N VAL A 101 91.08 49.71 -15.71
CA VAL A 101 90.97 49.02 -16.99
C VAL A 101 89.85 49.67 -17.79
N SER A 102 90.15 50.22 -18.96
CA SER A 102 89.20 50.91 -19.83
C SER A 102 88.32 49.98 -20.66
N GLN A 103 88.80 48.76 -20.95
CA GLN A 103 88.08 47.73 -21.67
C GLN A 103 88.64 46.35 -21.37
N VAL A 104 87.76 45.37 -21.18
CA VAL A 104 88.10 43.93 -21.20
C VAL A 104 87.16 43.27 -22.20
N LEU A 105 87.72 42.60 -23.20
CA LEU A 105 86.95 41.90 -24.24
C LEU A 105 87.43 40.46 -24.34
N ILE A 106 86.49 39.51 -24.24
CA ILE A 106 86.72 38.08 -24.42
C ILE A 106 85.78 37.59 -25.52
N GLU A 107 86.30 37.17 -26.67
CA GLU A 107 85.51 36.69 -27.81
C GLU A 107 85.59 35.16 -27.92
N ASN A 108 84.45 34.53 -28.13
CA ASN A 108 84.26 33.09 -28.33
C ASN A 108 84.96 32.21 -27.27
N PRO A 109 84.71 32.41 -25.96
CA PRO A 109 85.17 31.45 -24.97
C PRO A 109 84.34 30.17 -25.03
N TYR A 110 84.99 29.02 -24.96
CA TYR A 110 84.38 27.69 -24.90
C TYR A 110 84.84 26.98 -23.63
N ILE A 111 83.93 26.29 -22.93
CA ILE A 111 84.23 25.48 -21.75
C ILE A 111 83.50 24.14 -21.83
N LYS A 112 84.21 23.04 -21.59
CA LYS A 112 83.61 21.70 -21.47
C LYS A 112 83.67 21.18 -20.03
N LEU A 113 82.51 21.01 -19.41
CA LEU A 113 82.34 20.51 -18.06
C LEU A 113 81.77 19.08 -18.11
N VAL A 114 82.37 18.14 -17.39
CA VAL A 114 81.85 16.77 -17.28
C VAL A 114 81.74 16.42 -15.81
N GLN A 115 80.53 16.13 -15.32
CA GLN A 115 80.30 15.54 -14.01
C GLN A 115 80.22 14.01 -14.15
N HIS A 116 81.06 13.32 -13.40
CA HIS A 116 81.14 11.87 -13.34
C HIS A 116 80.08 11.28 -12.39
N PRO A 117 79.77 9.97 -12.48
CA PRO A 117 78.77 9.32 -11.62
C PRO A 117 79.04 9.44 -10.11
N ASP A 118 80.30 9.56 -9.71
CA ASP A 118 80.72 9.79 -8.31
C ASP A 118 80.50 11.24 -7.84
N GLY A 119 80.02 12.12 -8.72
CA GLY A 119 79.79 13.54 -8.49
C GLY A 119 81.01 14.43 -8.70
N SER A 120 82.19 13.87 -8.98
CA SER A 120 83.40 14.63 -9.32
C SER A 120 83.31 15.24 -10.71
N PHE A 121 84.03 16.34 -10.95
CA PHE A 121 84.11 16.98 -12.26
C PHE A 121 85.47 16.68 -12.93
N ASN A 122 85.54 16.82 -14.26
CA ASN A 122 86.79 16.67 -15.03
C ASN A 122 87.93 17.63 -14.60
N PHE A 123 87.61 18.68 -13.84
CA PHE A 123 88.56 19.63 -13.26
C PHE A 123 88.75 19.47 -11.73
N SER A 124 88.06 18.55 -11.05
CA SER A 124 88.14 18.41 -9.58
C SER A 124 89.56 18.10 -9.09
N ASP A 125 90.38 17.43 -9.90
CA ASP A 125 91.79 17.16 -9.61
C ASP A 125 92.66 18.44 -9.59
N MET A 126 92.27 19.47 -10.34
CA MET A 126 92.95 20.77 -10.35
C MET A 126 92.70 21.54 -9.05
N MET A 127 91.50 21.41 -8.46
CA MET A 127 91.15 22.09 -7.21
C MET A 127 91.76 21.43 -5.96
N ASN A 128 91.94 20.11 -5.96
CA ASN A 128 92.44 19.36 -4.80
C ASN A 128 93.98 19.27 -4.73
N ARG A 129 94.69 19.85 -5.70
CA ARG A 129 96.16 19.75 -5.83
C ARG A 129 96.94 20.55 -4.78
N GLU A 130 96.32 21.54 -4.15
CA GLU A 130 96.93 22.31 -3.04
C GLU A 130 96.64 21.71 -1.65
N LYS A 131 95.62 20.86 -1.49
CA LYS A 131 95.26 20.26 -0.18
C LYS A 131 96.08 19.04 0.21
N THR A 132 96.97 18.56 -0.67
CA THR A 132 97.76 17.34 -0.48
C THR A 132 99.22 17.59 -0.05
N LYS A 133 99.55 18.79 0.43
CA LYS A 133 100.77 19.03 1.21
C LYS A 133 100.43 19.55 2.61
N ASP A 134 100.62 18.67 3.58
CA ASP A 134 100.69 18.86 5.04
C ASP A 134 99.50 19.52 5.77
N GLN A 135 98.61 18.69 6.33
CA GLN A 135 98.39 18.66 7.79
C GLN A 135 97.56 17.44 8.26
N PRO A 136 97.94 16.77 9.38
CA PRO A 136 97.14 15.76 10.06
C PRO A 136 96.18 16.34 11.12
N ASN A 137 95.18 15.52 11.48
CA ASN A 137 94.10 15.69 12.47
C ASN A 137 94.30 16.68 13.64
N GLY A 138 93.21 17.41 13.95
CA GLY A 138 92.90 17.93 15.29
C GLY A 138 92.22 19.31 15.30
N SER A 139 90.96 19.37 15.74
CA SER A 139 90.26 20.62 16.12
C SER A 139 91.04 21.39 17.20
N PRO A 140 90.89 22.73 17.35
CA PRO A 140 89.83 23.26 18.21
C PRO A 140 89.27 24.66 17.84
N ALA A 141 88.21 25.05 18.55
CA ALA A 141 87.55 26.35 18.57
C ALA A 141 88.47 27.55 18.89
N GLY A 142 88.07 28.76 18.49
CA GLY A 142 88.63 30.01 19.03
C GLY A 142 88.38 31.26 18.18
N THR A 143 87.59 32.18 18.74
CA THR A 143 87.41 33.60 18.37
C THR A 143 88.66 34.30 17.85
N LYS A 144 88.57 34.98 16.69
CA LYS A 144 89.47 36.07 16.27
C LYS A 144 88.76 37.11 15.39
N ASP A 145 88.58 38.29 15.97
CA ASP A 145 88.92 39.60 15.42
C ASP A 145 88.30 40.03 14.06
N ASP A 146 87.21 40.80 14.15
CA ASP A 146 86.65 41.63 13.07
C ASP A 146 87.59 42.81 12.73
N SER A 147 88.77 42.51 12.20
CA SER A 147 89.47 43.48 11.35
C SER A 147 88.85 43.40 9.96
N LYS A 148 87.98 44.37 9.61
CA LYS A 148 87.47 44.56 8.24
C LYS A 148 88.66 44.53 7.27
N LYS A 149 88.86 43.41 6.57
CA LYS A 149 89.81 43.33 5.44
C LYS A 149 89.41 44.40 4.43
N GLU A 150 90.23 45.43 4.28
CA GLU A 150 90.00 46.45 3.26
C GLU A 150 90.00 45.80 1.87
N ILE A 151 88.92 46.01 1.11
CA ILE A 151 88.79 45.51 -0.25
C ILE A 151 89.80 46.24 -1.13
N PHE A 152 90.60 45.50 -1.90
CA PHE A 152 91.53 46.07 -2.88
C PHE A 152 90.75 46.91 -3.91
N GLY A 153 91.09 48.21 -4.01
CA GLY A 153 90.41 49.17 -4.88
C GLY A 153 90.82 49.02 -6.35
N PHE A 154 89.84 48.88 -7.24
CA PHE A 154 90.04 48.84 -8.70
C PHE A 154 88.86 49.48 -9.44
N VAL A 155 89.05 49.79 -10.73
CA VAL A 155 87.99 50.27 -11.63
C VAL A 155 88.06 49.50 -12.95
N LEU A 156 86.95 48.87 -13.35
CA LEU A 156 86.77 48.25 -14.65
C LEU A 156 85.71 49.02 -15.44
N LYS A 157 85.98 49.31 -16.70
CA LYS A 157 85.05 49.89 -17.67
C LYS A 157 84.93 48.95 -18.86
N ASN A 158 83.73 48.87 -19.43
CA ASN A 158 83.44 48.12 -20.66
C ASN A 158 83.99 46.68 -20.63
N VAL A 159 83.59 45.90 -19.62
CA VAL A 159 83.86 44.46 -19.60
C VAL A 159 82.83 43.77 -20.48
N SER A 160 83.29 42.97 -21.42
CA SER A 160 82.45 42.28 -22.40
C SER A 160 83.00 40.88 -22.67
N ILE A 161 82.12 39.89 -22.54
CA ILE A 161 82.33 38.53 -23.04
C ILE A 161 81.29 38.33 -24.13
N MET A 162 81.69 37.83 -25.31
CA MET A 162 80.81 37.69 -26.47
C MET A 162 80.89 36.28 -27.06
N ASN A 163 79.74 35.76 -27.48
CA ASN A 163 79.59 34.50 -28.21
C ASN A 163 80.21 33.29 -27.49
N GLY A 164 80.08 33.22 -26.16
CA GLY A 164 80.61 32.11 -25.39
C GLY A 164 79.75 30.83 -25.48
N GLU A 165 80.39 29.68 -25.32
CA GLU A 165 79.74 28.37 -25.31
C GLU A 165 80.20 27.54 -24.10
N VAL A 166 79.27 26.82 -23.47
CA VAL A 166 79.58 25.88 -22.39
C VAL A 166 78.85 24.58 -22.64
N ASP A 167 79.58 23.48 -22.79
CA ASP A 167 79.01 22.14 -22.83
C ASP A 167 79.13 21.51 -21.44
N PHE A 168 78.01 21.11 -20.85
CA PHE A 168 77.98 20.42 -19.56
C PHE A 168 77.39 19.01 -19.71
N GLN A 169 78.17 17.98 -19.39
CA GLN A 169 77.71 16.59 -19.39
C GLN A 169 77.51 16.10 -17.95
N ASP A 170 76.27 15.91 -17.54
CA ASP A 170 75.92 15.28 -16.26
C ASP A 170 75.76 13.77 -16.46
N LYS A 171 76.85 13.02 -16.29
CA LYS A 171 76.82 11.54 -16.39
C LYS A 171 76.13 10.88 -15.19
N LYS A 172 75.87 11.61 -14.11
CA LYS A 172 75.13 11.09 -12.95
C LYS A 172 73.63 11.06 -13.23
N LYS A 173 73.13 12.04 -13.99
CA LYS A 173 71.72 12.14 -14.41
C LYS A 173 71.47 11.67 -15.85
N GLU A 174 72.53 11.32 -16.58
CA GLU A 174 72.49 10.94 -18.00
C GLU A 174 71.89 12.04 -18.90
N VAL A 175 72.13 13.31 -18.55
CA VAL A 175 71.66 14.49 -19.30
C VAL A 175 72.86 15.36 -19.70
N ALA A 176 72.79 15.97 -20.88
CA ALA A 176 73.76 16.95 -21.34
C ALA A 176 73.09 18.32 -21.50
N HIS A 177 73.75 19.39 -21.07
CA HIS A 177 73.31 20.76 -21.22
C HIS A 177 74.30 21.54 -22.08
N GLN A 178 73.80 22.52 -22.81
CA GLN A 178 74.60 23.41 -23.64
C GLN A 178 74.20 24.86 -23.38
N ILE A 179 75.17 25.74 -23.21
CA ILE A 179 74.99 27.19 -23.18
C ILE A 179 75.60 27.71 -24.49
N LYS A 180 74.82 28.42 -25.31
CA LYS A 180 75.28 29.11 -26.53
C LYS A 180 75.09 30.61 -26.42
N ASP A 181 75.79 31.35 -27.29
CA ASP A 181 75.68 32.80 -27.42
C ASP A 181 75.84 33.54 -26.08
N PHE A 182 76.68 33.01 -25.18
CA PHE A 182 76.90 33.59 -23.85
C PHE A 182 77.54 34.96 -24.00
N SER A 183 76.82 35.97 -23.54
CA SER A 183 77.21 37.37 -23.52
C SER A 183 77.15 37.88 -22.08
N PHE A 184 78.22 38.54 -21.63
CA PHE A 184 78.31 39.16 -20.31
C PHE A 184 78.85 40.57 -20.48
N ILE A 185 78.05 41.60 -20.18
CA ILE A 185 78.39 43.01 -20.39
C ILE A 185 78.28 43.77 -19.07
N VAL A 186 79.36 44.45 -18.68
CA VAL A 186 79.41 45.33 -17.51
C VAL A 186 80.05 46.66 -17.91
N PRO A 187 79.27 47.75 -18.06
CA PRO A 187 79.78 49.05 -18.48
C PRO A 187 80.75 49.67 -17.46
N PHE A 188 80.47 49.51 -16.17
CA PHE A 188 81.26 50.06 -15.07
C PHE A 188 81.19 49.19 -13.81
N LEU A 189 82.34 48.91 -13.21
CA LEU A 189 82.47 48.20 -11.93
C LEU A 189 83.64 48.77 -11.14
N SER A 190 83.42 49.17 -9.87
CA SER A 190 84.48 49.78 -9.04
C SER A 190 84.35 49.34 -7.58
N SER A 191 85.46 48.91 -6.98
CA SER A 191 85.56 48.60 -5.55
C SER A 191 86.15 49.75 -4.73
N ARG A 192 86.37 50.92 -5.34
CA ARG A 192 86.91 52.11 -4.65
C ARG A 192 85.90 52.67 -3.66
N ARG A 193 86.32 53.04 -2.45
CA ARG A 193 85.45 53.62 -1.40
C ARG A 193 84.50 54.73 -1.88
N GLN A 194 84.96 55.65 -2.73
CA GLN A 194 84.15 56.75 -3.28
C GLN A 194 83.11 56.34 -4.32
N ASP A 195 83.28 55.17 -4.94
CA ASP A 195 82.43 54.65 -6.01
C ASP A 195 81.65 53.40 -5.57
N ILE A 196 81.88 52.92 -4.34
CA ILE A 196 81.40 51.64 -3.82
C ILE A 196 79.87 51.56 -3.72
N ALA A 197 79.22 52.72 -3.57
CA ALA A 197 77.78 52.87 -3.53
C ALA A 197 77.14 53.05 -4.92
N LYS A 198 77.93 53.19 -5.99
CA LYS A 198 77.41 53.27 -7.36
C LYS A 198 77.02 51.85 -7.81
N PRO A 199 75.77 51.61 -8.23
CA PRO A 199 75.36 50.30 -8.71
C PRO A 199 76.10 49.95 -10.01
N ALA A 200 76.42 48.68 -10.16
CA ALA A 200 76.91 48.11 -11.42
C ALA A 200 75.73 47.51 -12.19
N ASP A 201 75.58 47.93 -13.45
CA ASP A 201 74.65 47.32 -14.40
C ASP A 201 75.34 46.15 -15.09
N ILE A 202 74.75 44.96 -15.00
CA ILE A 202 75.27 43.71 -15.53
C ILE A 202 74.19 43.11 -16.44
N ASP A 203 74.50 42.91 -17.72
CA ASP A 203 73.61 42.25 -18.69
C ASP A 203 74.23 40.90 -19.08
N ILE A 204 73.48 39.82 -18.85
CA ILE A 204 73.89 38.44 -19.14
C ILE A 204 72.85 37.82 -20.07
N ARG A 205 73.27 37.40 -21.26
CA ARG A 205 72.39 36.75 -22.25
C ARG A 205 73.00 35.45 -22.70
N PHE A 206 72.19 34.41 -22.84
CA PHE A 206 72.63 33.11 -23.36
C PHE A 206 71.43 32.27 -23.77
N VAL A 207 71.68 31.27 -24.63
CA VAL A 207 70.71 30.22 -24.95
C VAL A 207 71.10 28.97 -24.17
N PHE A 208 70.30 28.55 -23.19
CA PHE A 208 70.51 27.32 -22.43
C PHE A 208 69.67 26.19 -23.00
N ASN A 209 70.32 25.28 -23.73
CA ASN A 209 69.70 24.28 -24.59
C ASN A 209 68.83 24.96 -25.66
N THR A 210 67.52 25.04 -25.42
CA THR A 210 66.56 25.77 -26.25
C THR A 210 66.12 27.10 -25.63
N ALA A 211 66.35 27.28 -24.32
CA ALA A 211 65.82 28.38 -23.55
C ALA A 211 66.61 29.67 -23.77
N LYS A 212 65.96 30.75 -24.22
CA LYS A 212 66.59 32.06 -24.35
C LYS A 212 66.55 32.78 -23.00
N CYS A 213 67.72 32.97 -22.39
CA CYS A 213 67.88 33.57 -21.07
C CYS A 213 68.43 35.01 -21.20
N ASN A 214 67.80 35.95 -20.51
CA ASN A 214 68.28 37.31 -20.32
C ASN A 214 68.19 37.66 -18.83
N LEU A 215 69.33 37.93 -18.20
CA LEU A 215 69.46 38.34 -16.81
C LEU A 215 70.11 39.71 -16.75
N THR A 216 69.35 40.70 -16.30
CA THR A 216 69.87 42.05 -16.01
C THR A 216 69.97 42.24 -14.50
N LEU A 217 71.14 42.62 -13.99
CA LEU A 217 71.36 42.92 -12.58
C LEU A 217 71.82 44.36 -12.39
N GLU A 218 71.21 45.08 -11.46
CA GLU A 218 71.67 46.37 -10.94
C GLU A 218 72.09 46.15 -9.48
N SER A 219 73.38 46.23 -9.17
CA SER A 219 73.87 45.83 -7.84
C SER A 219 75.00 46.69 -7.30
N ALA A 220 74.88 47.14 -6.05
CA ALA A 220 75.96 47.75 -5.28
C ALA A 220 76.86 46.68 -4.63
N LEU A 221 77.55 45.88 -5.46
CA LEU A 221 78.24 44.63 -5.07
C LEU A 221 79.28 44.77 -3.94
N PHE A 222 79.87 45.95 -3.79
CA PHE A 222 80.95 46.20 -2.83
C PHE A 222 80.52 47.04 -1.62
N ALA A 223 79.30 47.60 -1.61
CA ALA A 223 78.82 48.44 -0.52
C ALA A 223 78.63 47.63 0.79
N ASP A 224 78.70 48.30 1.95
CA ASP A 224 78.44 47.66 3.25
C ASP A 224 77.00 47.08 3.29
N ASP A 225 76.02 47.90 2.88
CA ASP A 225 74.63 47.47 2.64
C ASP A 225 74.49 46.99 1.19
N LEU A 226 74.00 45.76 1.00
CA LEU A 226 73.76 45.22 -0.34
C LEU A 226 72.38 45.67 -0.81
N ALA A 227 72.31 46.20 -2.03
CA ALA A 227 71.08 46.43 -2.77
C ALA A 227 71.28 45.86 -4.17
N THR A 228 70.48 44.87 -4.53
CA THR A 228 70.56 44.18 -5.81
C THR A 228 69.16 44.02 -6.37
N LYS A 229 68.92 44.59 -7.55
CA LYS A 229 67.75 44.31 -8.37
C LYS A 229 68.15 43.39 -9.50
N ALA A 230 67.41 42.31 -9.71
CA ALA A 230 67.63 41.39 -10.81
C ALA A 230 66.32 41.19 -11.59
N THR A 231 66.40 41.16 -12.91
CA THR A 231 65.30 40.75 -13.79
C THR A 231 65.78 39.59 -14.64
N LEU A 232 65.06 38.47 -14.58
CA LEU A 232 65.33 37.25 -15.31
C LEU A 232 64.18 36.98 -16.28
N LYS A 233 64.45 37.07 -17.58
CA LYS A 233 63.53 36.66 -18.64
C LYS A 233 64.03 35.39 -19.29
N VAL A 234 63.20 34.36 -19.30
CA VAL A 234 63.48 33.07 -19.93
C VAL A 234 62.29 32.68 -20.80
N SER A 235 62.55 32.32 -22.05
CA SER A 235 61.52 31.86 -23.00
C SER A 235 61.96 30.58 -23.69
N ASP A 236 61.01 29.83 -24.26
CA ASP A 236 61.25 28.58 -25.01
C ASP A 236 61.92 27.46 -24.18
N VAL A 237 61.55 27.34 -22.89
CA VAL A 237 62.06 26.27 -22.01
C VAL A 237 61.30 24.99 -22.27
N ASN A 238 61.96 24.00 -22.88
CA ASN A 238 61.42 22.64 -22.95
C ASN A 238 61.71 21.90 -21.64
N MET A 239 60.70 21.71 -20.80
CA MET A 239 60.86 21.09 -19.47
C MET A 239 61.24 19.61 -19.54
N MET A 240 61.02 18.94 -20.68
CA MET A 240 61.40 17.53 -20.87
C MET A 240 62.90 17.32 -20.71
N HIS A 241 63.71 18.30 -21.08
CA HIS A 241 65.17 18.24 -20.92
C HIS A 241 65.62 18.27 -19.46
N TYR A 242 64.77 18.79 -18.56
CA TYR A 242 65.09 19.00 -17.15
C TYR A 242 64.40 17.98 -16.23
N LEU A 243 63.65 17.03 -16.77
CA LEU A 243 62.86 16.06 -16.01
C LEU A 243 63.72 15.22 -15.05
N ALA A 244 64.97 14.89 -15.41
CA ALA A 244 65.90 14.12 -14.56
C ALA A 244 66.26 14.82 -13.23
N TYR A 245 65.99 16.12 -13.15
CA TYR A 245 66.21 16.96 -11.96
C TYR A 245 64.94 17.19 -11.14
N ILE A 246 63.76 16.84 -11.67
CA ILE A 246 62.47 17.04 -11.02
C ILE A 246 62.00 15.68 -10.47
N PRO A 247 61.65 15.57 -9.18
CA PRO A 247 61.08 14.35 -8.64
C PRO A 247 59.66 14.17 -9.18
N VAL A 248 59.48 13.24 -10.12
CA VAL A 248 58.17 12.82 -10.62
C VAL A 248 57.85 11.44 -10.00
N PRO A 249 56.63 11.21 -9.48
CA PRO A 249 56.20 9.88 -9.04
C PRO A 249 56.43 8.82 -10.12
N GLU A 250 56.88 7.61 -9.75
CA GLU A 250 57.24 6.55 -10.71
C GLU A 250 56.08 6.12 -11.65
N ASN A 251 54.85 6.38 -11.23
CA ASN A 251 53.62 6.07 -11.94
C ASN A 251 53.11 7.21 -12.85
N LEU A 252 53.78 8.36 -12.90
CA LEU A 252 53.43 9.49 -13.75
C LEU A 252 54.55 9.81 -14.73
N LYS A 253 54.17 10.09 -15.97
CA LYS A 253 55.09 10.47 -17.04
C LYS A 253 54.67 11.82 -17.62
N LEU A 254 55.54 12.82 -17.50
CA LEU A 254 55.37 14.06 -18.24
C LEU A 254 55.76 13.80 -19.70
N ALA A 255 54.86 14.05 -20.65
CA ALA A 255 55.11 13.83 -22.08
C ALA A 255 55.55 15.11 -22.81
N SER A 256 55.00 16.26 -22.41
CA SER A 256 55.37 17.58 -22.90
C SER A 256 55.04 18.64 -21.86
N LEU A 257 55.84 19.71 -21.83
CA LEU A 257 55.60 20.94 -21.07
C LEU A 257 56.61 22.01 -21.52
N ASP A 258 56.10 23.10 -22.07
CA ASP A 258 56.87 24.29 -22.37
C ASP A 258 56.69 25.31 -21.24
N ALA A 259 57.75 26.05 -20.89
CA ALA A 259 57.71 27.07 -19.84
C ALA A 259 58.41 28.38 -20.24
N GLY A 260 57.96 29.47 -19.63
CA GLY A 260 58.51 30.80 -19.72
C GLY A 260 58.44 31.51 -18.37
N PHE A 261 59.40 32.39 -18.12
CA PHE A 261 59.59 33.06 -16.84
C PHE A 261 59.95 34.54 -17.08
N ASP A 262 59.27 35.47 -16.42
CA ASP A 262 59.65 36.89 -16.33
C ASP A 262 59.63 37.27 -14.85
N LEU A 263 60.78 37.12 -14.20
CA LEU A 263 60.92 37.21 -12.75
C LEU A 263 61.73 38.44 -12.37
N HIS A 264 61.24 39.17 -11.37
CA HIS A 264 61.93 40.30 -10.75
C HIS A 264 62.30 39.93 -9.30
N ALA A 265 63.52 40.26 -8.90
CA ALA A 265 64.01 40.03 -7.56
C ALA A 265 64.64 41.31 -6.99
N ASP A 266 64.23 41.70 -5.79
CA ASP A 266 64.83 42.77 -5.00
C ASP A 266 65.44 42.19 -3.73
N MET A 267 66.77 42.18 -3.68
CA MET A 267 67.55 41.70 -2.54
C MET A 267 68.16 42.88 -1.81
N THR A 268 67.86 43.00 -0.51
CA THR A 268 68.47 44.01 0.35
C THR A 268 69.15 43.36 1.56
N ARG A 269 70.33 43.85 1.93
CA ARG A 269 71.02 43.48 3.17
C ARG A 269 71.25 44.72 4.01
N LYS A 270 70.63 44.78 5.19
CA LYS A 270 70.84 45.83 6.19
C LYS A 270 71.10 45.19 7.56
N ASN A 271 72.10 45.65 8.30
CA ASN A 271 72.43 45.15 9.64
C ASN A 271 72.54 43.61 9.71
N SER A 272 73.18 42.99 8.72
CA SER A 272 73.34 41.52 8.59
C SER A 272 72.05 40.72 8.41
N LYS A 273 70.89 41.35 8.18
CA LYS A 273 69.65 40.68 7.75
C LYS A 273 69.48 40.85 6.24
N ILE A 274 69.16 39.75 5.56
CA ILE A 274 68.90 39.70 4.12
C ILE A 274 67.39 39.55 3.91
N SER A 275 66.81 40.40 3.07
CA SER A 275 65.45 40.23 2.53
C SER A 275 65.55 39.93 1.03
N LEU A 276 64.69 39.04 0.53
CA LEU A 276 64.57 38.74 -0.89
C LEU A 276 63.09 38.76 -1.26
N LEU A 277 62.69 39.82 -1.96
CA LEU A 277 61.36 39.93 -2.55
C LEU A 277 61.43 39.43 -3.98
N ILE A 278 60.53 38.54 -4.35
CA ILE A 278 60.39 38.03 -5.72
C ILE A 278 58.96 38.28 -6.19
N ASP A 279 58.82 38.78 -7.41
CA ASP A 279 57.56 38.95 -8.14
C ASP A 279 57.76 38.60 -9.62
N GLY A 280 56.68 38.49 -10.37
CA GLY A 280 56.75 38.28 -11.82
C GLY A 280 55.75 37.26 -12.34
N ARG A 281 56.04 36.73 -13.53
CA ARG A 281 55.12 35.91 -14.32
C ARG A 281 55.75 34.56 -14.68
N ILE A 282 54.95 33.52 -14.59
CA ILE A 282 55.26 32.18 -15.07
C ILE A 282 54.19 31.79 -16.10
N ASP A 283 54.63 31.41 -17.29
CA ASP A 283 53.78 30.87 -18.34
C ASP A 283 54.18 29.43 -18.61
N THR A 284 53.19 28.58 -18.82
CA THR A 284 53.41 27.21 -19.30
C THR A 284 52.44 26.89 -20.41
N ALA A 285 52.87 26.03 -21.34
CA ALA A 285 52.06 25.62 -22.48
C ALA A 285 52.26 24.15 -22.82
N ASN A 286 51.29 23.59 -23.55
CA ASN A 286 51.34 22.24 -24.13
C ASN A 286 51.64 21.14 -23.11
N ALA A 287 51.05 21.22 -21.91
CA ALA A 287 51.29 20.23 -20.88
C ALA A 287 50.51 18.95 -21.17
N ALA A 288 51.17 17.80 -21.10
CA ALA A 288 50.55 16.48 -21.19
C ALA A 288 51.16 15.53 -20.14
N ILE A 289 50.31 15.02 -19.25
CA ILE A 289 50.65 14.09 -18.18
C ILE A 289 49.98 12.75 -18.47
N MET A 290 50.81 11.71 -18.54
CA MET A 290 50.43 10.34 -18.85
C MET A 290 50.57 9.46 -17.62
N GLY A 291 49.72 8.43 -17.53
CA GLY A 291 49.79 7.39 -16.53
C GLY A 291 50.76 6.27 -16.87
N ALA A 292 50.87 5.30 -15.96
CA ALA A 292 51.72 4.13 -16.11
C ALA A 292 51.34 3.21 -17.28
N ALA A 293 50.11 3.28 -17.80
CA ALA A 293 49.65 2.54 -18.96
C ALA A 293 49.67 3.37 -20.26
N ASP A 294 50.43 4.49 -20.28
CA ASP A 294 50.47 5.48 -21.37
C ASP A 294 49.09 6.05 -21.75
N GLU A 295 48.17 6.08 -20.78
CA GLU A 295 46.89 6.77 -20.86
C GLU A 295 47.05 8.26 -20.53
N LYS A 296 46.34 9.12 -21.24
CA LYS A 296 46.36 10.58 -21.01
C LYS A 296 45.51 10.90 -19.77
N ILE A 297 46.14 11.33 -18.67
CA ILE A 297 45.44 11.67 -17.42
C ILE A 297 44.98 13.13 -17.45
N LEU A 298 45.94 14.04 -17.64
CA LEU A 298 45.72 15.48 -17.61
C LEU A 298 46.49 16.15 -18.75
N SER A 299 45.84 17.04 -19.50
CA SER A 299 46.55 17.96 -20.40
C SER A 299 45.96 19.35 -20.31
N PHE A 300 46.76 20.38 -20.60
CA PHE A 300 46.26 21.74 -20.72
C PHE A 300 47.07 22.56 -21.73
N PRO A 301 46.41 23.35 -22.59
CA PRO A 301 47.07 24.25 -23.52
C PRO A 301 47.91 25.33 -22.83
N SER A 302 47.42 25.90 -21.72
CA SER A 302 48.17 26.92 -20.98
C SER A 302 47.83 26.98 -19.50
N LEU A 303 48.85 27.27 -18.71
CA LEU A 303 48.74 27.68 -17.30
C LEU A 303 49.59 28.93 -17.09
N PHE A 304 48.95 29.98 -16.59
CA PHE A 304 49.54 31.27 -16.26
C PHE A 304 49.51 31.48 -14.75
N ALA A 305 50.63 31.94 -14.18
CA ALA A 305 50.70 32.35 -12.78
C ALA A 305 51.41 33.71 -12.64
N GLU A 306 50.82 34.62 -11.88
CA GLU A 306 51.35 35.93 -11.57
C GLU A 306 51.65 36.02 -10.07
N ILE A 307 52.94 36.19 -9.75
CA ILE A 307 53.48 36.24 -8.40
C ILE A 307 53.53 37.71 -7.98
N SER A 308 52.83 38.04 -6.91
CA SER A 308 52.96 39.33 -6.24
C SER A 308 54.22 39.37 -5.38
N PRO A 309 54.74 40.55 -4.99
CA PRO A 309 55.94 40.65 -4.14
C PRO A 309 55.89 39.70 -2.93
N SER A 310 56.79 38.72 -2.96
CA SER A 310 56.81 37.56 -2.06
C SER A 310 58.15 37.46 -1.34
N ASP A 311 58.11 37.34 -0.01
CA ASP A 311 59.30 37.21 0.84
C ASP A 311 59.64 35.72 1.03
N ILE A 312 60.38 35.18 0.07
CA ILE A 312 60.70 33.76 -0.03
C ILE A 312 61.57 33.30 1.14
N LEU A 313 62.48 34.16 1.64
CA LEU A 313 63.34 33.83 2.78
C LEU A 313 62.56 33.71 4.10
N SER A 314 61.46 34.44 4.22
CA SER A 314 60.52 34.31 5.35
C SER A 314 59.45 33.23 5.16
N GLY A 315 59.47 32.50 4.04
CA GLY A 315 58.51 31.44 3.74
C GLY A 315 57.11 31.94 3.33
N ARG A 316 57.00 33.14 2.74
CA ARG A 316 55.72 33.71 2.29
C ARG A 316 55.67 33.82 0.76
N LEU A 317 54.68 33.20 0.14
CA LEU A 317 54.42 33.27 -1.30
C LEU A 317 53.01 33.83 -1.56
N ASN A 318 52.95 34.95 -2.27
CA ASN A 318 51.73 35.64 -2.66
C ASN A 318 51.55 35.53 -4.17
N ILE A 319 50.41 35.00 -4.63
CA ILE A 319 50.08 34.85 -6.04
C ILE A 319 48.82 35.66 -6.31
N SER A 320 48.88 36.66 -7.19
CA SER A 320 47.70 37.46 -7.54
C SER A 320 46.74 36.69 -8.44
N LYS A 321 47.27 35.94 -9.41
CA LYS A 321 46.44 35.20 -10.36
C LYS A 321 47.05 33.86 -10.75
N ILE A 322 46.23 32.81 -10.75
CA ILE A 322 46.48 31.53 -11.42
C ILE A 322 45.36 31.33 -12.44
N LEU A 323 45.69 31.02 -13.69
CA LEU A 323 44.72 30.73 -14.74
C LEU A 323 45.12 29.47 -15.50
N LEU A 324 44.32 28.42 -15.38
CA LEU A 324 44.43 27.17 -16.12
C LEU A 324 43.37 27.16 -17.23
N SER A 325 43.80 27.23 -18.50
CA SER A 325 42.89 27.31 -19.64
C SER A 325 42.71 25.95 -20.30
N SER A 326 41.46 25.57 -20.53
CA SER A 326 41.02 24.34 -21.21
C SER A 326 41.73 23.06 -20.75
N PRO A 327 41.83 22.78 -19.44
CA PRO A 327 42.37 21.50 -18.98
C PRO A 327 41.44 20.36 -19.38
N GLU A 328 42.01 19.24 -19.77
CA GLU A 328 41.34 17.99 -20.11
C GLU A 328 41.75 16.92 -19.10
N LEU A 329 40.77 16.37 -18.38
CA LEU A 329 40.96 15.33 -17.36
C LEU A 329 40.15 14.09 -17.73
N ASN A 330 40.78 12.92 -17.73
CA ASN A 330 40.10 11.65 -17.95
C ASN A 330 39.98 10.87 -16.64
N ILE A 331 38.75 10.48 -16.29
CA ILE A 331 38.44 9.71 -15.09
C ILE A 331 37.74 8.42 -15.52
N GLU A 332 38.31 7.28 -15.13
CA GLU A 332 37.69 5.98 -15.33
C GLU A 332 37.47 5.30 -13.98
N ARG A 333 36.28 4.75 -13.74
CA ARG A 333 36.01 3.80 -12.66
C ARG A 333 35.92 2.40 -13.26
N ASN A 334 36.75 1.48 -12.80
CA ASN A 334 36.78 0.11 -13.30
C ASN A 334 35.60 -0.74 -12.78
N GLU A 335 35.49 -2.00 -13.24
CA GLU A 335 34.43 -2.94 -12.81
C GLU A 335 34.46 -3.26 -11.31
N SER A 336 35.62 -3.14 -10.65
CA SER A 336 35.77 -3.31 -9.19
C SER A 336 35.31 -2.09 -8.39
N GLY A 337 35.03 -0.96 -9.06
CA GLY A 337 34.66 0.31 -8.44
C GLY A 337 35.84 1.25 -8.10
N ASP A 338 37.07 0.86 -8.44
CA ASP A 338 38.26 1.67 -8.20
C ASP A 338 38.38 2.79 -9.24
N LEU A 339 38.72 4.00 -8.79
CA LEU A 339 38.99 5.15 -9.66
C LEU A 339 40.42 5.08 -10.20
N SER A 340 40.60 5.32 -11.50
CA SER A 340 41.92 5.38 -12.16
C SER A 340 42.87 6.37 -11.47
N LEU A 341 42.35 7.50 -10.97
CA LEU A 341 43.15 8.50 -10.27
C LEU A 341 43.72 8.04 -8.92
N SER A 342 43.15 7.00 -8.29
CA SER A 342 43.60 6.51 -6.98
C SER A 342 45.02 5.96 -7.01
N ALA A 343 45.46 5.45 -8.17
CA ALA A 343 46.83 4.95 -8.36
C ALA A 343 47.88 6.05 -8.21
N TYR A 344 47.54 7.32 -8.43
CA TYR A 344 48.47 8.46 -8.42
C TYR A 344 48.41 9.32 -7.15
N ILE A 345 47.51 8.99 -6.22
CA ILE A 345 47.46 9.66 -4.92
C ILE A 345 48.50 8.97 -4.02
N PRO A 346 49.52 9.69 -3.52
CA PRO A 346 50.50 9.09 -2.63
C PRO A 346 49.80 8.56 -1.38
N ALA A 347 49.98 7.27 -1.08
CA ALA A 347 49.51 6.68 0.17
C ALA A 347 50.05 7.51 1.34
N GLN A 348 49.22 7.80 2.34
CA GLN A 348 49.67 8.34 3.62
C GLN A 348 50.54 7.29 4.32
N ASN A 349 51.78 7.13 3.86
CA ASN A 349 52.83 6.57 4.67
C ASN A 349 53.13 7.60 5.75
N ASN A 350 52.98 7.18 7.01
CA ASN A 350 53.43 7.92 8.17
C ASN A 350 54.76 8.59 7.84
N SER A 351 54.77 9.93 7.87
CA SER A 351 55.97 10.72 7.69
C SER A 351 57.10 10.13 8.54
N PRO A 352 58.32 9.94 8.01
CA PRO A 352 59.46 9.69 8.85
C PRO A 352 59.56 10.88 9.82
N GLU A 353 59.59 10.62 11.12
CA GLU A 353 60.02 11.60 12.10
C GLU A 353 61.44 12.03 11.75
N THR A 354 61.58 13.11 10.98
CA THR A 354 62.87 13.73 10.72
C THR A 354 63.21 14.64 11.89
N ASP A 355 64.20 14.19 12.66
CA ASP A 355 65.07 14.94 13.58
C ASP A 355 64.96 16.48 13.49
N GLY A 356 64.34 17.07 14.51
CA GLY A 356 64.77 18.33 15.17
C GLY A 356 65.04 19.61 14.37
N LYS A 357 64.84 19.65 13.05
CA LYS A 357 65.04 20.87 12.24
C LYS A 357 63.76 21.71 12.28
N LYS A 358 63.88 22.95 12.79
CA LYS A 358 62.87 24.00 12.68
C LYS A 358 62.49 24.19 11.20
N VAL A 359 61.36 23.62 10.79
CA VAL A 359 60.74 23.90 9.48
C VAL A 359 60.10 25.29 9.59
N ILE A 360 60.52 26.22 8.74
CA ILE A 360 59.87 27.53 8.64
C ILE A 360 58.47 27.27 8.03
N PRO A 361 57.37 27.66 8.69
CA PRO A 361 56.03 27.43 8.16
C PRO A 361 55.86 28.22 6.87
N PHE A 362 55.61 27.51 5.76
CA PHE A 362 55.34 28.10 4.46
C PHE A 362 53.89 28.60 4.41
N ALA A 363 53.68 29.88 4.11
CA ALA A 363 52.36 30.47 3.94
C ALA A 363 52.16 30.85 2.47
N LEU A 364 51.11 30.31 1.85
CA LEU A 364 50.72 30.59 0.47
C LEU A 364 49.37 31.32 0.47
N GLU A 365 49.32 32.49 -0.17
CA GLU A 365 48.09 33.22 -0.42
C GLU A 365 47.89 33.37 -1.93
N VAL A 366 46.70 33.00 -2.43
CA VAL A 366 46.31 33.17 -3.84
C VAL A 366 45.06 34.05 -3.88
N GLU A 367 45.16 35.23 -4.50
CA GLU A 367 44.03 36.16 -4.59
C GLU A 367 42.94 35.63 -5.51
N ASN A 368 43.32 35.09 -6.68
CA ASN A 368 42.42 34.54 -7.68
C ASN A 368 43.01 33.31 -8.38
N CYS A 369 42.30 32.19 -8.37
CA CYS A 369 42.63 30.96 -9.09
C CYS A 369 41.46 30.58 -10.00
N GLU A 370 41.69 30.55 -11.31
CA GLU A 370 40.67 30.29 -12.33
C GLU A 370 41.02 29.03 -13.12
N ILE A 371 40.06 28.13 -13.26
CA ILE A 371 40.02 27.11 -14.31
C ILE A 371 38.95 27.57 -15.30
N LYS A 372 39.34 27.73 -16.56
CA LYS A 372 38.45 28.21 -17.63
C LYS A 372 38.28 27.15 -18.69
N ASP A 373 37.05 26.91 -19.12
CA ASP A 373 36.69 26.01 -20.22
C ASP A 373 37.25 24.57 -20.06
N GLY A 374 37.28 24.05 -18.84
CA GLY A 374 37.78 22.69 -18.56
C GLY A 374 36.86 21.59 -19.09
N LEU A 375 37.45 20.45 -19.45
CA LEU A 375 36.79 19.24 -19.92
C LEU A 375 37.13 18.08 -18.97
N ILE A 376 36.11 17.42 -18.41
CA ILE A 376 36.29 16.16 -17.67
C ILE A 376 35.51 15.07 -18.39
N ALA A 377 36.20 14.06 -18.91
CA ALA A 377 35.57 12.86 -19.43
C ALA A 377 35.47 11.82 -18.30
N ILE A 378 34.27 11.30 -18.05
CA ILE A 378 33.99 10.33 -17.00
C ILE A 378 33.43 9.07 -17.63
N LYS A 379 34.03 7.94 -17.29
CA LYS A 379 33.60 6.60 -17.68
C LYS A 379 33.50 5.70 -16.46
N ASP A 380 32.32 5.18 -16.17
CA ASP A 380 32.06 4.33 -15.00
C ASP A 380 31.59 2.94 -15.47
N LEU A 381 32.48 1.96 -15.32
CA LEU A 381 32.29 0.55 -15.68
C LEU A 381 31.84 -0.30 -14.49
N SER A 382 31.60 0.29 -13.31
CA SER A 382 31.21 -0.47 -12.10
C SER A 382 29.74 -0.90 -12.09
N ASN A 383 28.92 -0.30 -12.95
CA ASN A 383 27.51 -0.65 -13.12
C ASN A 383 27.35 -1.76 -14.17
N LYS A 384 26.19 -2.45 -14.17
CA LYS A 384 25.89 -3.49 -15.16
C LYS A 384 25.84 -2.90 -16.58
N SER A 385 25.22 -1.72 -16.72
CA SER A 385 25.32 -0.88 -17.90
C SER A 385 26.39 0.20 -17.65
N PRO A 386 27.41 0.36 -18.51
CA PRO A 386 28.38 1.45 -18.38
C PRO A 386 27.72 2.83 -18.37
N PHE A 387 28.27 3.77 -17.59
CA PHE A 387 27.87 5.17 -17.59
C PHE A 387 29.01 6.04 -18.12
N ASP A 388 28.76 6.76 -19.22
CA ASP A 388 29.71 7.64 -19.87
C ASP A 388 29.14 9.06 -19.93
N THR A 389 29.92 10.07 -19.54
CA THR A 389 29.55 11.49 -19.66
C THR A 389 30.77 12.38 -19.82
N VAL A 390 30.55 13.60 -20.33
CA VAL A 390 31.57 14.64 -20.44
C VAL A 390 31.06 15.88 -19.73
N ILE A 391 31.89 16.50 -18.89
CA ILE A 391 31.63 17.78 -18.27
C ILE A 391 32.41 18.84 -19.05
N SER A 392 31.73 19.73 -19.77
CA SER A 392 32.33 20.84 -20.52
C SER A 392 31.30 21.91 -20.90
N PRO A 393 31.59 23.22 -20.70
CA PRO A 393 32.77 23.74 -20.02
C PRO A 393 32.64 23.60 -18.50
N LEU A 394 33.73 23.30 -17.81
CA LEU A 394 33.92 23.47 -16.37
C LEU A 394 34.66 24.79 -16.11
N ASN A 395 34.00 25.71 -15.41
CA ASN A 395 34.62 26.93 -14.91
C ASN A 395 34.66 26.89 -13.39
N LEU A 396 35.84 27.12 -12.81
CA LEU A 396 36.04 27.19 -11.36
C LEU A 396 36.86 28.43 -11.04
N THR A 397 36.34 29.28 -10.18
CA THR A 397 37.05 30.43 -9.62
C THR A 397 37.17 30.24 -8.12
N VAL A 398 38.38 30.32 -7.57
CA VAL A 398 38.65 30.31 -6.13
C VAL A 398 39.35 31.61 -5.79
N THR A 399 38.74 32.42 -4.91
CA THR A 399 39.30 33.69 -4.47
C THR A 399 39.72 33.66 -3.01
N ARG A 400 40.72 34.48 -2.66
CA ARG A 400 41.24 34.63 -1.30
C ARG A 400 41.67 33.28 -0.67
N LEU A 401 42.27 32.41 -1.47
CA LEU A 401 42.76 31.11 -1.02
C LEU A 401 43.97 31.31 -0.11
N LYS A 402 43.84 30.89 1.16
CA LYS A 402 44.93 30.92 2.15
C LYS A 402 45.31 29.50 2.50
N VAL A 403 46.58 29.17 2.36
CA VAL A 403 47.16 27.86 2.71
C VAL A 403 48.24 28.09 3.77
N LYS A 404 47.89 27.78 5.02
CA LYS A 404 48.80 27.82 6.18
C LYS A 404 48.57 26.56 7.04
N ASP A 405 48.08 26.72 8.27
CA ASP A 405 47.69 25.62 9.16
C ASP A 405 46.29 25.04 8.81
N ALA A 406 45.49 25.85 8.10
CA ALA A 406 44.21 25.52 7.51
C ALA A 406 44.17 26.05 6.08
N ILE A 407 43.30 25.48 5.25
CA ILE A 407 43.01 25.96 3.90
C ILE A 407 41.65 26.63 3.94
N SER A 408 41.54 27.86 3.46
CA SER A 408 40.26 28.59 3.37
C SER A 408 40.17 29.44 2.11
N GLY A 409 38.96 29.65 1.59
CA GLY A 409 38.73 30.53 0.44
C GLY A 409 37.25 30.63 0.08
N GLU A 410 36.94 31.46 -0.91
CA GLU A 410 35.64 31.47 -1.57
C GLU A 410 35.75 30.74 -2.91
N PHE A 411 34.69 30.07 -3.34
CA PHE A 411 34.64 29.36 -4.61
C PHE A 411 33.37 29.72 -5.40
N GLN A 412 33.48 29.67 -6.71
CA GLN A 412 32.38 29.67 -7.66
C GLN A 412 32.68 28.62 -8.73
N VAL A 413 31.76 27.70 -8.96
CA VAL A 413 31.86 26.65 -9.98
C VAL A 413 30.63 26.71 -10.87
N SER A 414 30.83 26.62 -12.18
CA SER A 414 29.77 26.35 -13.14
C SER A 414 30.21 25.26 -14.10
N LEU A 415 29.33 24.30 -14.35
CA LEU A 415 29.61 23.19 -15.26
C LEU A 415 28.38 22.78 -16.04
N LYS A 416 28.63 22.19 -17.21
CA LYS A 416 27.61 21.60 -18.07
C LYS A 416 27.97 20.17 -18.43
N THR A 417 27.02 19.24 -18.37
CA THR A 417 27.24 17.84 -18.77
C THR A 417 26.88 17.62 -20.23
N LEU A 418 27.29 16.47 -20.79
CA LEU A 418 26.95 16.02 -22.14
C LEU A 418 25.42 15.94 -22.38
N PHE A 419 24.65 15.81 -21.30
CA PHE A 419 23.19 15.73 -21.34
C PHE A 419 22.50 17.09 -21.17
N GLU A 420 23.23 18.19 -21.36
CA GLU A 420 22.72 19.57 -21.24
C GLU A 420 22.27 19.96 -19.81
N GLU A 421 22.78 19.26 -18.79
CA GLU A 421 22.52 19.54 -17.38
C GLU A 421 23.47 20.63 -16.90
N THR A 422 22.98 21.62 -16.17
CA THR A 422 23.78 22.75 -15.70
C THR A 422 23.87 22.75 -14.19
N LEU A 423 25.08 22.76 -13.64
CA LEU A 423 25.31 22.90 -12.20
C LEU A 423 26.07 24.19 -11.94
N GLU A 424 25.57 25.00 -11.01
CA GLU A 424 26.26 26.17 -10.50
C GLU A 424 26.33 26.09 -8.97
N SER A 425 27.50 26.38 -8.40
CA SER A 425 27.64 26.48 -6.95
C SER A 425 28.59 27.59 -6.57
N LYS A 426 28.30 28.29 -5.48
CA LYS A 426 29.17 29.34 -4.93
C LYS A 426 29.13 29.29 -3.41
N GLY A 427 30.24 29.63 -2.76
CA GLY A 427 30.31 29.58 -1.31
C GLY A 427 31.68 29.87 -0.75
N GLU A 428 31.83 29.63 0.54
CA GLU A 428 33.08 29.73 1.29
C GLU A 428 33.39 28.40 1.99
N PHE A 429 34.67 28.11 2.18
CA PHE A 429 35.12 26.90 2.85
C PHE A 429 36.35 27.14 3.73
N GLN A 430 36.52 26.28 4.73
CA GLN A 430 37.70 26.17 5.59
C GLN A 430 37.91 24.70 5.97
N THR A 431 39.14 24.20 5.93
CA THR A 431 39.44 22.77 6.17
C THR A 431 39.70 22.43 7.64
N LYS A 432 40.12 23.39 8.47
CA LYS A 432 40.40 23.16 9.90
C LYS A 432 40.02 24.38 10.77
N PRO A 433 39.01 24.26 11.66
CA PRO A 433 37.97 23.22 11.64
C PRO A 433 37.19 23.24 10.31
N VAL A 434 36.56 22.13 9.95
CA VAL A 434 35.77 22.03 8.71
C VAL A 434 34.56 22.96 8.81
N LYS A 435 34.51 23.98 7.95
CA LYS A 435 33.36 24.87 7.76
C LYS A 435 33.12 25.04 6.26
N ALA A 436 31.87 24.96 5.81
CA ALA A 436 31.52 25.33 4.44
C ALA A 436 30.09 25.85 4.38
N LYS A 437 29.87 26.89 3.59
CA LYS A 437 28.56 27.50 3.39
C LYS A 437 28.44 27.94 1.93
N GLY A 438 27.30 27.68 1.30
CA GLY A 438 27.11 28.09 -0.10
C GLY A 438 25.73 27.79 -0.63
N SER A 439 25.55 28.08 -1.92
CA SER A 439 24.38 27.71 -2.70
C SER A 439 24.77 26.74 -3.82
N LEU A 440 23.84 25.88 -4.21
CA LEU A 440 23.96 24.92 -5.30
C LEU A 440 22.66 24.94 -6.10
N SER A 441 22.73 25.22 -7.39
CA SER A 441 21.61 25.10 -8.32
C SER A 441 21.95 24.07 -9.39
N MET A 442 21.01 23.18 -9.64
CA MET A 442 21.05 22.21 -10.74
C MET A 442 19.85 22.45 -11.63
N GLY A 443 20.09 22.56 -12.93
CA GLY A 443 19.07 22.68 -13.95
C GLY A 443 19.10 21.49 -14.90
N ASN A 444 17.90 21.09 -15.37
CA ASN A 444 17.72 20.11 -16.42
C ASN A 444 18.31 18.71 -16.11
N PHE A 445 18.28 18.23 -14.86
CA PHE A 445 18.81 16.90 -14.51
C PHE A 445 17.87 15.77 -14.98
N HIS A 446 18.35 14.86 -15.84
CA HIS A 446 17.51 13.82 -16.47
C HIS A 446 17.60 12.48 -15.74
N PHE A 447 16.54 12.05 -15.03
CA PHE A 447 16.57 10.81 -14.25
C PHE A 447 16.86 9.54 -15.08
N ASN A 448 16.40 9.50 -16.34
CA ASN A 448 16.58 8.35 -17.22
C ASN A 448 18.05 8.13 -17.64
N ARG A 449 18.89 9.17 -17.65
CA ARG A 449 20.33 9.06 -17.97
C ARG A 449 21.13 8.36 -16.89
N TYR A 450 20.64 8.36 -15.65
CA TYR A 450 21.29 7.74 -14.50
C TYR A 450 20.72 6.36 -14.15
N ALA A 451 19.97 5.74 -15.07
CA ALA A 451 19.49 4.35 -14.95
C ALA A 451 20.56 3.32 -14.51
N PRO A 452 21.81 3.37 -15.01
CA PRO A 452 22.89 2.49 -14.54
C PRO A 452 23.08 2.43 -13.02
N TYR A 453 22.78 3.52 -12.31
CA TYR A 453 23.04 3.62 -10.87
C TYR A 453 21.90 3.09 -9.97
N TYR A 454 20.70 2.90 -10.52
CA TYR A 454 19.55 2.37 -9.77
C TYR A 454 18.99 1.06 -10.33
N GLU A 455 19.38 0.64 -11.54
CA GLU A 455 18.84 -0.53 -12.22
C GLU A 455 19.02 -1.86 -11.47
N ASN A 456 19.98 -1.95 -10.56
CA ASN A 456 20.20 -3.16 -9.75
C ASN A 456 19.55 -3.09 -8.37
N ARG A 457 18.98 -1.93 -7.99
CA ARG A 457 18.43 -1.69 -6.65
C ARG A 457 16.91 -1.64 -6.62
N ALA A 458 16.25 -1.39 -7.76
CA ALA A 458 14.80 -1.31 -7.85
C ALA A 458 14.27 -1.99 -9.12
N GLY A 459 13.08 -2.58 -9.02
CA GLY A 459 12.33 -3.17 -10.13
C GLY A 459 11.59 -2.15 -11.00
N LEU A 460 11.96 -0.87 -10.92
CA LEU A 460 11.35 0.24 -11.67
C LEU A 460 12.30 0.82 -12.71
N ASP A 461 11.72 1.42 -13.74
CA ASP A 461 12.43 2.08 -14.84
C ASP A 461 11.90 3.51 -14.98
N VAL A 462 12.73 4.52 -14.68
CA VAL A 462 12.36 5.93 -14.86
C VAL A 462 12.68 6.31 -16.29
N ARG A 463 11.66 6.36 -17.15
CA ARG A 463 11.83 6.60 -18.59
C ARG A 463 11.92 8.07 -18.94
N ASP A 464 11.26 8.90 -18.16
CA ASP A 464 11.26 10.34 -18.31
C ASP A 464 11.17 11.02 -16.93
N GLY A 465 11.63 12.25 -16.87
CA GLY A 465 11.68 13.04 -15.65
C GLY A 465 12.87 13.98 -15.63
N VAL A 466 12.59 15.27 -15.52
CA VAL A 466 13.60 16.34 -15.41
C VAL A 466 13.50 16.98 -14.03
N LEU A 467 14.63 17.16 -13.37
CA LEU A 467 14.75 17.75 -12.04
C LEU A 467 15.51 19.08 -12.11
N ASP A 468 14.90 20.13 -11.58
CA ASP A 468 15.53 21.42 -11.30
C ASP A 468 15.50 21.65 -9.79
N PHE A 469 16.62 22.04 -9.19
CA PHE A 469 16.66 22.36 -7.76
C PHE A 469 17.61 23.51 -7.43
N SER A 470 17.29 24.24 -6.37
CA SER A 470 18.17 25.25 -5.77
C SER A 470 18.24 25.05 -4.26
N LEU A 471 19.46 24.77 -3.78
CA LEU A 471 19.78 24.44 -2.40
C LEU A 471 20.76 25.46 -1.81
N GLU A 472 20.60 25.76 -0.54
CA GLU A 472 21.61 26.38 0.31
C GLU A 472 22.12 25.33 1.29
N PHE A 473 23.42 25.27 1.52
CA PHE A 473 24.02 24.35 2.48
C PHE A 473 24.92 25.08 3.46
N GLU A 474 24.99 24.57 4.68
CA GLU A 474 25.89 25.05 5.72
C GLU A 474 26.36 23.85 6.54
N THR A 475 27.67 23.72 6.73
CA THR A 475 28.28 22.69 7.58
C THR A 475 29.36 23.30 8.45
N SER A 476 29.39 22.92 9.71
CA SER A 476 30.38 23.33 10.71
C SER A 476 30.64 22.17 11.65
N LYS A 477 31.86 21.61 11.60
CA LYS A 477 32.26 20.52 12.49
C LYS A 477 32.40 20.97 13.94
N GLU A 478 32.74 22.24 14.17
CA GLU A 478 32.87 22.83 15.51
C GLU A 478 31.51 23.00 16.19
N GLU A 479 30.50 23.41 15.43
CA GLU A 479 29.11 23.55 15.91
C GLU A 479 28.31 22.24 15.80
N ASN A 480 28.92 21.18 15.27
CA ASN A 480 28.26 19.93 14.88
C ASN A 480 26.98 20.17 14.05
N LYS A 481 27.02 21.12 13.12
CA LYS A 481 25.85 21.57 12.35
C LYS A 481 26.03 21.16 10.89
N THR A 482 25.04 20.52 10.29
CA THR A 482 24.97 20.31 8.83
C THR A 482 23.53 20.44 8.38
N THR A 483 23.24 21.53 7.66
CA THR A 483 21.89 21.89 7.23
C THR A 483 21.83 22.13 5.73
N ILE A 484 20.71 21.76 5.11
CA ILE A 484 20.40 21.99 3.70
C ILE A 484 19.01 22.63 3.62
N THR A 485 18.88 23.75 2.94
CA THR A 485 17.60 24.43 2.70
C THR A 485 17.32 24.43 1.21
N SER A 486 16.16 23.97 0.77
CA SER A 486 15.71 24.08 -0.62
C SER A 486 14.69 25.21 -0.76
N HIS A 487 14.96 26.18 -1.65
CA HIS A 487 13.96 27.19 -2.00
C HIS A 487 12.85 26.58 -2.84
N GLU A 488 13.25 25.90 -3.91
CA GLU A 488 12.36 25.21 -4.83
C GLU A 488 13.07 23.98 -5.41
N LEU A 489 12.33 22.88 -5.52
CA LEU A 489 12.67 21.68 -6.27
C LEU A 489 11.49 21.34 -7.18
N LEU A 490 11.75 21.22 -8.47
CA LEU A 490 10.75 20.98 -9.50
C LEU A 490 11.11 19.70 -10.25
N ILE A 491 10.17 18.75 -10.30
CA ILE A 491 10.25 17.58 -11.16
C ILE A 491 9.18 17.71 -12.24
N GLN A 492 9.56 17.60 -13.50
CA GLN A 492 8.67 17.67 -14.66
C GLN A 492 8.63 16.34 -15.41
N SER A 493 7.46 15.99 -15.96
CA SER A 493 7.27 14.84 -16.85
C SER A 493 7.76 13.50 -16.29
N LEU A 494 7.58 13.25 -14.99
CA LEU A 494 8.02 12.01 -14.37
C LEU A 494 7.21 10.81 -14.91
N SER A 495 7.89 9.86 -15.55
CA SER A 495 7.30 8.60 -16.04
C SER A 495 8.07 7.40 -15.46
N VAL A 496 7.39 6.63 -14.61
CA VAL A 496 7.96 5.44 -13.95
C VAL A 496 7.21 4.21 -14.41
N TRP A 497 7.96 3.24 -14.90
CA TRP A 497 7.46 1.97 -15.42
C TRP A 497 7.84 0.81 -14.52
N ASP A 498 6.97 -0.19 -14.46
CA ASP A 498 7.27 -1.47 -13.86
C ASP A 498 8.14 -2.30 -14.81
N ARG A 499 9.28 -2.84 -14.35
CA ARG A 499 10.14 -3.66 -15.21
C ARG A 499 9.55 -5.04 -15.50
N LYS A 500 8.83 -5.64 -14.55
CA LYS A 500 8.28 -7.00 -14.68
C LYS A 500 7.08 -7.02 -15.62
N ILE A 501 6.13 -6.10 -15.44
CA ILE A 501 4.90 -6.06 -16.26
C ILE A 501 5.01 -5.13 -17.47
N LYS A 502 6.06 -4.31 -17.58
CA LYS A 502 6.29 -3.37 -18.70
C LYS A 502 5.13 -2.41 -18.93
N GLU A 503 4.50 -1.95 -17.86
CA GLU A 503 3.40 -0.96 -17.88
C GLU A 503 3.86 0.32 -17.15
N GLU A 504 3.36 1.47 -17.60
CA GLU A 504 3.56 2.75 -16.90
C GLU A 504 2.76 2.75 -15.59
N MET A 505 3.44 2.93 -14.46
CA MET A 505 2.84 2.88 -13.13
C MET A 505 2.54 4.26 -12.57
N ILE A 506 3.44 5.21 -12.81
CA ILE A 506 3.35 6.57 -12.30
C ILE A 506 3.68 7.52 -13.45
N ASN A 507 2.75 8.40 -13.75
CA ASN A 507 2.96 9.52 -14.67
C ASN A 507 2.59 10.80 -13.93
N ILE A 508 3.56 11.66 -13.62
CA ILE A 508 3.31 12.91 -12.90
C ILE A 508 3.92 14.06 -13.71
N PRO A 509 3.10 14.92 -14.34
CA PRO A 509 3.58 16.04 -15.12
C PRO A 509 4.40 17.05 -14.32
N GLU A 510 4.06 17.26 -13.05
CA GLU A 510 4.70 18.26 -12.21
C GLU A 510 4.66 17.86 -10.74
N ILE A 511 5.82 17.91 -10.07
CA ILE A 511 5.98 17.86 -8.62
C ILE A 511 6.82 19.07 -8.23
N LYS A 512 6.26 19.97 -7.43
CA LYS A 512 6.94 21.16 -6.93
C LYS A 512 7.03 21.10 -5.41
N LEU A 513 8.25 21.19 -4.90
CA LEU A 513 8.57 21.24 -3.49
C LEU A 513 9.13 22.62 -3.16
N SER A 514 8.52 23.34 -2.23
CA SER A 514 8.88 24.71 -1.86
C SER A 514 9.28 24.81 -0.40
N GLY A 515 10.35 25.54 -0.09
CA GLY A 515 10.75 25.89 1.29
C GLY A 515 10.96 24.68 2.21
N SER A 516 11.83 23.75 1.82
CA SER A 516 12.17 22.58 2.66
C SER A 516 13.51 22.75 3.35
N PHE A 517 13.68 22.11 4.49
CA PHE A 517 14.86 22.19 5.34
C PHE A 517 15.25 20.81 5.85
N VAL A 518 16.53 20.47 5.79
CA VAL A 518 17.10 19.21 6.27
C VAL A 518 18.21 19.54 7.25
N ASP A 519 18.11 19.00 8.45
CA ASP A 519 19.17 18.99 9.47
C ASP A 519 19.71 17.58 9.56
N LEU A 520 20.89 17.36 8.95
CA LEU A 520 21.57 16.07 8.90
C LEU A 520 22.12 15.66 10.28
N THR A 521 22.43 16.63 11.15
CA THR A 521 22.92 16.36 12.50
C THR A 521 21.79 15.83 13.39
N ASN A 522 20.67 16.55 13.42
CA ASN A 522 19.51 16.21 14.25
C ASN A 522 18.55 15.22 13.56
N ARG A 523 18.88 14.78 12.34
CA ARG A 523 18.08 13.87 11.51
C ARG A 523 16.64 14.38 11.32
N LYS A 524 16.50 15.69 11.09
CA LYS A 524 15.20 16.34 10.89
C LYS A 524 15.03 16.72 9.42
N ILE A 525 13.85 16.44 8.86
CA ILE A 525 13.43 16.89 7.54
C ILE A 525 12.11 17.64 7.72
N ASP A 526 12.08 18.89 7.27
CA ASP A 526 10.93 19.77 7.32
C ASP A 526 10.55 20.14 5.88
N ILE A 527 9.43 19.63 5.39
CA ILE A 527 8.92 19.86 4.04
C ILE A 527 7.91 21.00 4.10
N GLY A 528 8.23 22.13 3.45
CA GLY A 528 7.38 23.33 3.41
C GLY A 528 6.06 23.09 2.65
N GLY A 529 6.12 23.08 1.32
CA GLY A 529 4.95 22.82 0.48
C GLY A 529 5.23 21.85 -0.63
N LEU A 530 4.40 20.82 -0.76
CA LEU A 530 4.44 19.85 -1.85
C LEU A 530 3.20 20.03 -2.73
N PHE A 531 3.40 20.48 -3.97
CA PHE A 531 2.35 20.66 -4.96
C PHE A 531 2.53 19.67 -6.10
N THR A 532 1.44 19.08 -6.59
CA THR A 532 1.46 18.22 -7.77
C THR A 532 0.12 18.24 -8.50
N ARG A 533 0.11 17.99 -9.82
CA ARG A 533 -1.14 18.00 -10.59
C ARG A 533 -1.16 17.00 -11.73
N ASN A 534 -2.37 16.60 -12.11
CA ASN A 534 -2.67 15.79 -13.30
C ASN A 534 -1.91 14.45 -13.32
N GLY A 535 -1.58 13.90 -12.15
CA GLY A 535 -0.85 12.64 -12.04
C GLY A 535 -1.74 11.44 -12.33
N LYS A 536 -1.17 10.38 -12.89
CA LYS A 536 -1.80 9.07 -13.09
C LYS A 536 -1.03 8.01 -12.33
N VAL A 537 -1.73 7.19 -11.56
CA VAL A 537 -1.13 6.10 -10.80
C VAL A 537 -1.89 4.81 -11.06
N LEU A 538 -1.18 3.77 -11.48
CA LEU A 538 -1.69 2.42 -11.68
C LEU A 538 -1.23 1.50 -10.55
N ILE A 539 -2.19 1.03 -9.75
CA ILE A 539 -1.97 0.00 -8.73
C ILE A 539 -2.63 -1.29 -9.16
N LYS A 540 -1.84 -2.35 -9.24
CA LYS A 540 -2.28 -3.69 -9.64
C LYS A 540 -1.97 -4.67 -8.52
N ARG A 541 -3.01 -5.34 -8.03
CA ARG A 541 -2.91 -6.45 -7.09
C ARG A 541 -2.97 -7.75 -7.88
N ASP A 542 -1.90 -8.53 -7.85
CA ASP A 542 -1.80 -9.77 -8.61
C ASP A 542 -2.60 -10.93 -7.98
N LYS A 543 -2.65 -12.09 -8.65
CA LYS A 543 -3.34 -13.30 -8.17
C LYS A 543 -2.81 -13.85 -6.84
N LYS A 544 -1.61 -13.46 -6.42
CA LYS A 544 -1.00 -13.83 -5.13
C LYS A 544 -1.28 -12.78 -4.05
N GLY A 545 -2.02 -11.73 -4.37
CA GLY A 545 -2.37 -10.62 -3.48
C GLY A 545 -1.29 -9.56 -3.37
N LEU A 546 -0.26 -9.57 -4.23
CA LEU A 546 0.91 -8.72 -4.18
C LEU A 546 0.67 -7.44 -5.00
N ILE A 547 1.12 -6.31 -4.49
CA ILE A 547 0.93 -4.99 -5.12
C ILE A 547 2.16 -4.64 -5.95
N ASN A 548 1.97 -4.35 -7.24
CA ASN A 548 3.05 -3.98 -8.17
C ASN A 548 3.96 -2.85 -7.63
N LEU A 549 3.38 -1.78 -7.05
CA LEU A 549 4.15 -0.66 -6.51
C LEU A 549 5.08 -1.07 -5.36
N ALA A 550 4.60 -1.94 -4.47
CA ALA A 550 5.42 -2.46 -3.38
C ALA A 550 6.50 -3.42 -3.89
N GLU A 551 6.18 -4.23 -4.91
CA GLU A 551 7.16 -5.14 -5.52
C GLU A 551 8.29 -4.41 -6.24
N SER A 552 7.97 -3.32 -6.95
CA SER A 552 8.92 -2.60 -7.81
C SER A 552 9.87 -1.68 -7.04
N LEU A 553 9.50 -1.30 -5.81
CA LEU A 553 10.38 -0.57 -4.88
C LEU A 553 11.39 -1.48 -4.15
N LEU A 554 11.21 -2.81 -4.19
CA LEU A 554 12.12 -3.76 -3.58
C LEU A 554 13.17 -4.26 -4.59
N PRO A 555 14.43 -4.47 -4.19
CA PRO A 555 15.46 -4.99 -5.08
C PRO A 555 15.12 -6.40 -5.57
N GLU A 556 15.32 -6.64 -6.87
CA GLU A 556 15.26 -7.98 -7.48
C GLU A 556 16.50 -8.79 -7.06
N ASN A 557 16.53 -9.28 -5.81
CA ASN A 557 17.04 -10.61 -5.41
C ASN A 557 17.37 -10.73 -3.90
N LYS A 558 17.02 -11.90 -3.35
CA LYS A 558 17.54 -12.59 -2.12
C LYS A 558 16.86 -12.48 -0.74
N THR A 559 15.65 -11.97 -0.57
CA THR A 559 15.00 -11.98 0.79
C THR A 559 13.51 -12.32 0.84
N ARG A 560 12.97 -13.14 -0.07
CA ARG A 560 11.63 -13.74 0.15
C ARG A 560 11.66 -15.18 0.65
N LYS A 561 12.72 -15.95 0.39
CA LYS A 561 12.85 -17.33 0.88
C LYS A 561 13.22 -17.46 2.36
N LYS A 562 13.76 -16.41 3.00
CA LYS A 562 14.25 -16.49 4.39
C LYS A 562 13.28 -15.94 5.45
N ALA A 563 12.14 -15.37 5.04
CA ALA A 563 11.15 -14.79 5.94
C ALA A 563 9.91 -15.70 6.16
N LEU A 564 9.86 -16.87 5.52
CA LEU A 564 8.75 -17.83 5.61
C LEU A 564 9.20 -19.21 6.14
N GLU A 565 10.44 -19.35 6.59
CA GLU A 565 10.79 -20.49 7.46
C GLU A 565 10.32 -20.12 8.87
N PRO A 566 9.51 -20.98 9.54
CA PRO A 566 9.25 -20.81 10.96
C PRO A 566 10.60 -20.78 11.65
N VAL A 567 10.91 -19.67 12.34
CA VAL A 567 12.02 -19.65 13.27
C VAL A 567 11.68 -20.70 14.32
N GLU A 568 12.29 -21.88 14.22
CA GLU A 568 12.31 -22.85 15.31
C GLU A 568 12.66 -22.08 16.58
N LYS A 569 11.77 -22.12 17.56
CA LYS A 569 12.02 -21.69 18.93
C LYS A 569 13.22 -22.49 19.45
N LYS A 570 14.42 -21.97 19.25
CA LYS A 570 15.57 -22.34 20.08
C LYS A 570 15.50 -21.49 21.33
N ASP A 571 15.10 -22.16 22.41
CA ASP A 571 15.27 -21.71 23.79
C ASP A 571 16.72 -21.33 24.05
N ASN A 572 17.02 -20.04 23.91
CA ASN A 572 18.03 -19.34 24.68
C ASN A 572 17.88 -17.83 24.42
N PRO A 573 17.40 -17.03 25.39
CA PRO A 573 17.40 -15.59 25.27
C PRO A 573 18.83 -15.07 25.49
N LYS A 574 19.72 -15.32 24.53
CA LYS A 574 20.93 -14.51 24.42
C LYS A 574 20.50 -13.15 23.94
N LYS A 575 20.49 -12.18 24.86
CA LYS A 575 20.46 -10.74 24.60
C LYS A 575 21.23 -10.45 23.31
N LEU A 576 20.51 -10.10 22.24
CA LEU A 576 21.05 -9.21 21.22
C LEU A 576 21.41 -7.93 21.97
N THR A 577 22.69 -7.82 22.29
CA THR A 577 23.28 -6.67 22.95
C THR A 577 23.39 -5.58 21.90
N ASP A 578 22.60 -4.53 22.09
CA ASP A 578 22.99 -3.13 21.93
C ASP A 578 23.89 -2.82 20.73
N ALA A 579 23.40 -3.04 19.51
CA ALA A 579 23.64 -2.04 18.48
C ALA A 579 22.68 -0.88 18.80
N PRO A 580 23.15 0.34 19.11
CA PRO A 580 22.24 1.45 19.34
C PRO A 580 21.41 1.62 18.09
N ALA A 581 20.09 1.37 18.20
CA ALA A 581 19.15 1.63 17.13
C ALA A 581 19.26 3.13 16.84
N THR A 582 19.90 3.46 15.72
CA THR A 582 20.03 4.84 15.28
C THR A 582 18.64 5.46 15.24
N PRO A 583 18.41 6.61 15.91
CA PRO A 583 17.08 7.18 16.00
C PRO A 583 16.53 7.46 14.59
N PRO A 584 15.23 7.19 14.35
CA PRO A 584 14.60 7.42 13.06
C PRO A 584 14.62 8.92 12.70
N TRP A 585 14.56 9.22 11.41
CA TRP A 585 14.46 10.60 10.94
C TRP A 585 13.13 11.23 11.37
N ALA A 586 13.17 12.45 11.90
CA ALA A 586 12.00 13.25 12.23
C ALA A 586 11.53 14.04 11.00
N LEU A 587 10.46 13.59 10.37
CA LEU A 587 9.87 14.15 9.15
C LEU A 587 8.61 14.96 9.49
N THR A 588 8.56 16.20 9.00
CA THR A 588 7.37 17.07 9.01
C THR A 588 6.98 17.44 7.59
N LEU A 589 5.69 17.39 7.26
CA LEU A 589 5.09 17.89 6.03
C LEU A 589 4.09 19.00 6.39
N ASN A 590 4.46 20.25 6.11
CA ASN A 590 3.66 21.41 6.50
C ASN A 590 2.44 21.59 5.60
N SER A 591 2.58 21.44 4.28
CA SER A 591 1.47 21.50 3.32
C SER A 591 1.65 20.57 2.11
N PHE A 592 0.54 20.00 1.66
CA PHE A 592 0.42 19.16 0.46
C PHE A 592 -0.84 19.56 -0.31
N ASP A 593 -0.71 19.88 -1.59
CA ASP A 593 -1.81 20.16 -2.52
C ASP A 593 -1.63 19.27 -3.75
N SER A 594 -2.67 18.52 -4.09
CA SER A 594 -2.75 17.76 -5.33
C SER A 594 -4.07 18.00 -6.04
N ARG A 595 -4.07 18.02 -7.38
CA ARG A 595 -5.26 18.28 -8.20
C ARG A 595 -5.30 17.44 -9.47
N GLY A 596 -6.49 17.01 -9.88
CA GLY A 596 -6.71 16.32 -11.15
C GLY A 596 -6.01 14.95 -11.24
N PHE A 597 -5.76 14.30 -10.10
CA PHE A 597 -5.12 12.99 -10.08
C PHE A 597 -6.10 11.89 -10.51
N ASN A 598 -5.60 10.93 -11.28
CA ASN A 598 -6.34 9.73 -11.67
C ASN A 598 -5.63 8.49 -11.11
N PHE A 599 -6.39 7.65 -10.42
CA PHE A 599 -5.91 6.42 -9.83
C PHE A 599 -6.70 5.24 -10.41
N LEU A 600 -5.97 4.31 -11.00
CA LEU A 600 -6.53 3.08 -11.53
C LEU A 600 -6.09 1.91 -10.66
N PHE A 601 -7.06 1.27 -10.01
CA PHE A 601 -6.84 0.08 -9.20
C PHE A 601 -7.37 -1.14 -9.92
N SER A 602 -6.52 -2.15 -10.09
CA SER A 602 -6.88 -3.43 -10.69
C SER A 602 -6.59 -4.58 -9.72
N ASP A 603 -7.62 -5.24 -9.23
CA ASP A 603 -7.51 -6.41 -8.34
C ASP A 603 -7.75 -7.69 -9.12
N LEU A 604 -6.72 -8.52 -9.23
CA LEU A 604 -6.74 -9.82 -9.92
C LEU A 604 -6.89 -11.00 -8.96
N THR A 605 -7.17 -10.76 -7.67
CA THR A 605 -7.38 -11.84 -6.70
C THR A 605 -8.75 -12.52 -6.84
N CYS A 606 -9.75 -11.77 -7.32
CA CYS A 606 -11.08 -12.30 -7.65
C CYS A 606 -11.06 -13.08 -8.98
N ALA A 607 -12.03 -13.99 -9.16
CA ALA A 607 -12.18 -14.76 -10.41
C ALA A 607 -12.42 -13.85 -11.62
N GLU A 608 -13.22 -12.80 -11.44
CA GLU A 608 -13.36 -11.68 -12.37
C GLU A 608 -12.55 -10.49 -11.85
N PRO A 609 -11.65 -9.88 -12.66
CA PRO A 609 -10.88 -8.72 -12.26
C PRO A 609 -11.75 -7.54 -11.83
N VAL A 610 -11.42 -6.93 -10.69
CA VAL A 610 -12.05 -5.67 -10.25
C VAL A 610 -11.22 -4.51 -10.77
N ASN A 611 -11.82 -3.61 -11.53
CA ASN A 611 -11.17 -2.37 -11.97
C ASN A 611 -11.93 -1.17 -11.39
N ILE A 612 -11.27 -0.41 -10.53
CA ILE A 612 -11.80 0.80 -9.91
C ILE A 612 -11.02 1.99 -10.45
N GLU A 613 -11.73 2.92 -11.06
CA GLU A 613 -11.18 4.20 -11.51
C GLU A 613 -11.64 5.30 -10.56
N LEU A 614 -10.66 5.95 -9.92
CA LEU A 614 -10.86 7.18 -9.16
C LEU A 614 -10.27 8.33 -9.98
N SER A 615 -11.09 9.32 -10.33
CA SER A 615 -10.66 10.45 -11.17
C SER A 615 -10.86 11.79 -10.48
N ASP A 616 -10.23 12.84 -11.01
CA ASP A 616 -10.36 14.21 -10.50
C ASP A 616 -10.03 14.31 -8.99
N ILE A 617 -9.06 13.50 -8.54
CA ILE A 617 -8.64 13.47 -7.14
C ILE A 617 -7.97 14.80 -6.83
N SER A 618 -8.49 15.49 -5.82
CA SER A 618 -7.93 16.70 -5.25
C SER A 618 -7.74 16.50 -3.75
N MET A 619 -6.52 16.70 -3.25
CA MET A 619 -6.20 16.51 -1.84
C MET A 619 -5.43 17.72 -1.32
N ASN A 620 -5.89 18.23 -0.17
CA ASN A 620 -5.21 19.25 0.62
C ASN A 620 -4.87 18.63 1.97
N ALA A 621 -3.61 18.68 2.37
CA ALA A 621 -3.13 18.10 3.62
C ALA A 621 -2.11 19.04 4.28
N GLY A 622 -1.99 19.01 5.61
CA GLY A 622 -1.00 19.82 6.31
C GLY A 622 -0.73 19.38 7.74
N SER A 623 0.43 19.79 8.24
CA SER A 623 0.93 19.49 9.59
C SER A 623 1.08 17.99 9.89
N PHE A 624 1.49 17.18 8.91
CA PHE A 624 1.78 15.76 9.12
C PHE A 624 3.18 15.56 9.68
N ARG A 625 3.34 14.64 10.65
CA ARG A 625 4.62 14.28 11.25
C ARG A 625 4.73 12.78 11.46
N ASN A 626 5.93 12.24 11.37
CA ASN A 626 6.20 10.84 11.73
C ASN A 626 6.72 10.67 13.18
N PHE A 627 6.52 11.68 14.03
CA PHE A 627 6.88 11.70 15.43
C PHE A 627 5.82 12.45 16.25
N GLY A 628 5.68 12.08 17.53
CA GLY A 628 4.68 12.66 18.43
C GLY A 628 3.25 12.21 18.17
N ASP A 629 2.32 12.80 18.92
CA ASP A 629 0.90 12.44 18.95
C ASP A 629 -0.02 13.43 18.22
N GLU A 630 0.56 14.47 17.62
CA GLU A 630 -0.20 15.48 16.88
C GLU A 630 -0.84 14.88 15.62
N LYS A 631 -2.02 15.39 15.25
CA LYS A 631 -2.77 14.97 14.06
C LYS A 631 -2.61 16.00 12.94
N GLY A 632 -2.28 15.53 11.74
CA GLY A 632 -2.32 16.33 10.52
C GLY A 632 -3.75 16.45 10.01
N LYS A 633 -4.09 17.58 9.40
CA LYS A 633 -5.41 17.80 8.77
C LYS A 633 -5.33 17.42 7.31
N PHE A 634 -6.35 16.76 6.80
CA PHE A 634 -6.50 16.58 5.35
C PHE A 634 -7.96 16.67 4.90
N ASN A 635 -8.12 17.00 3.62
CA ASN A 635 -9.37 16.99 2.89
C ASN A 635 -9.08 16.44 1.50
N THR A 636 -9.90 15.50 1.02
CA THR A 636 -9.79 14.94 -0.31
C THR A 636 -11.17 14.83 -0.94
N ARG A 637 -11.24 15.15 -2.23
CA ARG A 637 -12.41 14.94 -3.09
C ARG A 637 -11.98 14.15 -4.31
N MET A 638 -12.76 13.16 -4.70
CA MET A 638 -12.51 12.34 -5.89
C MET A 638 -13.82 11.84 -6.49
N LYS A 639 -13.79 11.45 -7.77
CA LYS A 639 -14.90 10.81 -8.46
C LYS A 639 -14.70 9.31 -8.53
N TRP A 640 -15.77 8.55 -8.26
CA TRP A 640 -15.82 7.10 -8.42
C TRP A 640 -16.51 6.76 -9.74
N GLY A 641 -15.76 6.17 -10.69
CA GLY A 641 -16.28 5.93 -12.03
C GLY A 641 -16.72 7.23 -12.72
N LYS A 642 -17.91 7.24 -13.32
CA LYS A 642 -18.43 8.40 -14.08
C LYS A 642 -19.22 9.40 -13.25
N ASP A 643 -20.04 8.91 -12.31
CA ASP A 643 -21.08 9.73 -11.65
C ASP A 643 -20.95 9.80 -10.13
N GLY A 644 -20.11 8.96 -9.51
CA GLY A 644 -19.96 8.90 -8.05
C GLY A 644 -19.02 9.97 -7.52
N ASN A 645 -19.29 10.51 -6.33
CA ASN A 645 -18.43 11.47 -5.63
C ASN A 645 -18.06 10.93 -4.25
N ILE A 646 -16.81 11.16 -3.86
CA ILE A 646 -16.26 10.82 -2.54
C ILE A 646 -15.60 12.07 -2.00
N GLU A 647 -15.99 12.47 -0.79
CA GLU A 647 -15.31 13.49 0.00
C GLU A 647 -14.91 12.90 1.35
N ILE A 648 -13.66 13.09 1.72
CA ILE A 648 -13.13 12.64 3.02
C ILE A 648 -12.35 13.80 3.63
N SER A 649 -12.69 14.20 4.85
CA SER A 649 -11.96 15.25 5.57
C SER A 649 -11.75 14.87 7.02
N GLY A 650 -10.66 15.30 7.64
CA GLY A 650 -10.42 14.94 9.03
C GLY A 650 -9.00 15.17 9.51
N GLU A 651 -8.74 14.58 10.68
CA GLU A 651 -7.45 14.65 11.38
C GLU A 651 -6.86 13.25 11.54
N VAL A 652 -5.59 13.06 11.17
CA VAL A 652 -4.92 11.76 11.16
C VAL A 652 -3.50 11.88 11.72
N ASN A 653 -3.14 10.95 12.60
CA ASN A 653 -1.77 10.64 12.96
C ASN A 653 -1.39 9.28 12.34
N PRO A 654 -0.57 9.26 11.28
CA PRO A 654 -0.24 8.02 10.57
C PRO A 654 0.71 7.10 11.35
N LEU A 655 1.47 7.61 12.32
CA LEU A 655 2.41 6.82 13.11
C LEU A 655 1.69 5.86 14.06
N ASN A 656 0.64 6.35 14.72
CA ASN A 656 -0.12 5.60 15.72
C ASN A 656 -1.43 5.02 15.19
N LEU A 657 -1.74 5.23 13.90
CA LEU A 657 -3.02 4.87 13.28
C LEU A 657 -4.22 5.43 14.08
N ASP A 658 -4.17 6.72 14.39
CA ASP A 658 -5.24 7.45 15.09
C ASP A 658 -5.86 8.47 14.12
N ALA A 659 -7.16 8.33 13.83
CA ALA A 659 -7.86 9.11 12.82
C ALA A 659 -9.29 9.47 13.22
N GLY A 660 -9.70 10.71 12.95
CA GLY A 660 -11.10 11.13 12.98
C GLY A 660 -11.50 11.71 11.64
N LEU A 661 -12.24 10.94 10.84
CA LEU A 661 -12.59 11.23 9.46
C LEU A 661 -14.09 11.49 9.32
N ILE A 662 -14.47 12.49 8.55
CA ILE A 662 -15.81 12.72 8.01
C ILE A 662 -15.80 12.21 6.58
N ILE A 663 -16.69 11.26 6.28
CA ILE A 663 -16.81 10.60 4.98
C ILE A 663 -18.17 10.98 4.38
N ASN A 664 -18.18 11.44 3.14
CA ASN A 664 -19.36 11.64 2.31
C ASN A 664 -19.18 10.88 0.99
N LEU A 665 -20.03 9.88 0.75
CA LEU A 665 -20.09 9.08 -0.45
C LEU A 665 -21.43 9.36 -1.12
N GLU A 666 -21.42 9.69 -2.41
CA GLU A 666 -22.61 9.95 -3.21
C GLU A 666 -22.53 9.17 -4.50
N LYS A 667 -23.61 8.44 -4.85
CA LYS A 667 -23.73 7.67 -6.10
C LYS A 667 -22.58 6.70 -6.39
N ILE A 668 -22.11 5.96 -5.38
CA ILE A 668 -21.08 4.93 -5.57
C ILE A 668 -21.75 3.69 -6.21
N ASP A 669 -21.35 3.36 -7.44
CA ASP A 669 -21.89 2.21 -8.17
C ASP A 669 -21.50 0.89 -7.48
N ILE A 670 -22.50 0.18 -6.93
CA ILE A 670 -22.30 -1.09 -6.23
C ILE A 670 -21.89 -2.20 -7.19
N LYS A 671 -22.26 -2.10 -8.47
CA LYS A 671 -21.94 -3.11 -9.49
C LYS A 671 -20.44 -3.28 -9.67
N SER A 672 -19.64 -2.22 -9.55
CA SER A 672 -18.17 -2.31 -9.65
C SER A 672 -17.54 -3.13 -8.52
N LEU A 673 -18.28 -3.40 -7.44
CA LEU A 673 -17.86 -4.20 -6.29
C LEU A 673 -18.38 -5.64 -6.32
N GLN A 674 -19.20 -6.03 -7.31
CA GLN A 674 -19.80 -7.36 -7.45
C GLN A 674 -18.80 -8.53 -7.26
N PRO A 675 -17.59 -8.50 -7.83
CA PRO A 675 -16.65 -9.63 -7.68
C PRO A 675 -16.19 -9.87 -6.23
N TYR A 676 -16.32 -8.89 -5.33
CA TYR A 676 -15.91 -9.05 -3.92
C TYR A 676 -16.88 -9.89 -3.08
N PHE A 677 -18.15 -10.01 -3.49
CA PHE A 677 -19.15 -10.73 -2.71
C PHE A 677 -19.90 -11.81 -3.51
N THR A 678 -19.52 -12.05 -4.77
CA THR A 678 -20.22 -12.99 -5.65
C THR A 678 -20.19 -14.46 -5.20
N ASP A 679 -19.22 -14.82 -4.36
CA ASP A 679 -19.08 -16.17 -3.80
C ASP A 679 -19.82 -16.33 -2.46
N THR A 680 -20.09 -15.23 -1.77
CA THR A 680 -20.82 -15.20 -0.49
C THR A 680 -22.31 -15.04 -0.69
N VAL A 681 -22.71 -14.21 -1.67
CA VAL A 681 -24.10 -13.93 -2.00
C VAL A 681 -24.31 -14.22 -3.49
N LYS A 682 -25.11 -15.25 -3.80
CA LYS A 682 -25.33 -15.71 -5.19
C LYS A 682 -26.35 -14.86 -5.95
N ILE A 683 -26.19 -13.54 -5.91
CA ILE A 683 -26.94 -12.57 -6.72
C ILE A 683 -26.01 -11.88 -7.72
N LEU A 684 -26.59 -11.33 -8.79
CA LEU A 684 -25.93 -10.45 -9.75
C LEU A 684 -26.57 -9.08 -9.66
N VAL A 685 -25.84 -8.08 -9.15
CA VAL A 685 -26.28 -6.69 -9.11
C VAL A 685 -26.26 -6.10 -10.52
N THR A 686 -27.40 -5.62 -10.98
CA THR A 686 -27.57 -4.98 -12.30
C THR A 686 -27.42 -3.47 -12.19
N GLU A 687 -28.00 -2.88 -11.13
CA GLU A 687 -28.01 -1.45 -10.80
C GLU A 687 -27.99 -1.24 -9.28
N GLY A 688 -27.49 -0.10 -8.81
CA GLY A 688 -27.56 0.29 -7.41
C GLY A 688 -26.50 1.32 -7.03
N ASN A 689 -26.93 2.40 -6.37
CA ASN A 689 -26.06 3.50 -5.96
C ASN A 689 -26.00 3.59 -4.43
N LEU A 690 -24.81 3.43 -3.86
CA LEU A 690 -24.55 3.63 -2.45
C LEU A 690 -24.28 5.11 -2.15
N ASN A 691 -24.96 5.65 -1.14
CA ASN A 691 -24.67 6.95 -0.54
C ASN A 691 -24.41 6.75 0.95
N ALA A 692 -23.39 7.39 1.52
CA ALA A 692 -23.09 7.27 2.93
C ALA A 692 -22.50 8.57 3.47
N LYS A 693 -22.96 9.00 4.64
CA LYS A 693 -22.45 10.19 5.32
C LYS A 693 -22.23 9.88 6.79
N GLY A 694 -21.00 10.05 7.27
CA GLY A 694 -20.68 9.68 8.65
C GLY A 694 -19.30 10.08 9.11
N LYS A 695 -19.01 9.73 10.37
CA LYS A 695 -17.72 9.89 11.02
C LYS A 695 -17.10 8.52 11.25
N LEU A 696 -15.89 8.31 10.74
CA LEU A 696 -15.04 7.16 11.02
C LEU A 696 -13.98 7.57 12.06
N LEU A 697 -13.96 6.87 13.18
CA LEU A 697 -12.96 6.99 14.24
C LEU A 697 -12.08 5.74 14.20
N VAL A 698 -10.77 5.92 14.22
CA VAL A 698 -9.78 4.85 14.33
C VAL A 698 -8.87 5.20 15.49
N ASP A 699 -8.73 4.30 16.47
CA ASP A 699 -7.81 4.43 17.60
C ASP A 699 -7.18 3.06 17.92
N MET A 700 -6.01 2.84 17.33
CA MET A 700 -5.22 1.61 17.54
C MET A 700 -4.30 1.69 18.77
N LYS A 701 -4.27 2.81 19.52
CA LYS A 701 -3.47 2.94 20.75
C LYS A 701 -4.11 2.24 21.93
N GLN A 702 -5.44 2.21 21.95
CA GLN A 702 -6.16 1.50 22.99
C GLN A 702 -5.78 0.02 22.96
N LYS A 703 -5.66 -0.63 24.13
CA LYS A 703 -5.46 -2.09 24.23
C LYS A 703 -6.77 -2.86 24.32
N THR A 704 -7.87 -2.16 24.63
CA THR A 704 -9.23 -2.69 24.84
C THR A 704 -10.22 -1.57 24.54
N GLY A 705 -11.26 -1.80 23.73
CA GLY A 705 -12.28 -0.79 23.41
C GLY A 705 -12.60 -0.70 21.92
N LYS A 706 -13.43 0.28 21.50
CA LYS A 706 -13.80 0.49 20.09
C LYS A 706 -12.58 0.98 19.28
N HIS A 707 -11.85 0.07 18.63
CA HIS A 707 -10.67 0.42 17.83
C HIS A 707 -11.02 1.09 16.50
N ILE A 708 -12.15 0.68 15.90
CA ILE A 708 -12.67 1.27 14.67
C ILE A 708 -14.17 1.47 14.86
N GLY A 709 -14.62 2.72 14.77
CA GLY A 709 -16.01 3.12 14.95
C GLY A 709 -16.52 3.93 13.76
N PHE A 710 -17.65 3.57 13.17
CA PHE A 710 -18.34 4.37 12.15
C PHE A 710 -19.70 4.82 12.67
N SER A 711 -19.98 6.12 12.64
CA SER A 711 -21.28 6.68 13.03
C SER A 711 -21.87 7.56 11.93
N GLY A 712 -23.11 7.35 11.51
CA GLY A 712 -23.68 8.12 10.40
C GLY A 712 -24.98 7.55 9.82
N GLU A 713 -25.17 7.78 8.53
CA GLU A 713 -26.29 7.28 7.73
C GLU A 713 -25.77 6.71 6.41
N THR A 714 -26.50 5.73 5.89
CA THR A 714 -26.19 5.12 4.59
C THR A 714 -27.49 4.82 3.86
N SER A 715 -27.45 4.86 2.54
CA SER A 715 -28.59 4.51 1.71
C SER A 715 -28.15 3.84 0.42
N VAL A 716 -28.98 2.94 -0.09
CA VAL A 716 -28.86 2.39 -1.44
C VAL A 716 -30.09 2.81 -2.22
N THR A 717 -29.90 3.44 -3.38
CA THR A 717 -30.99 3.88 -4.26
C THR A 717 -30.95 3.15 -5.60
N GLY A 718 -32.14 2.82 -6.13
CA GLY A 718 -32.29 2.11 -7.41
C GLY A 718 -31.58 0.75 -7.44
N PHE A 719 -31.63 -0.01 -6.35
CA PHE A 719 -31.00 -1.34 -6.30
C PHE A 719 -31.79 -2.35 -7.12
N SER A 720 -31.11 -3.10 -7.98
CA SER A 720 -31.70 -4.22 -8.70
C SER A 720 -30.73 -5.40 -8.77
N SER A 721 -31.27 -6.61 -8.61
CA SER A 721 -30.48 -7.83 -8.63
C SER A 721 -31.22 -9.02 -9.23
N LEU A 722 -30.44 -9.88 -9.87
CA LEU A 722 -30.88 -11.17 -10.42
C LEU A 722 -30.35 -12.32 -9.56
N ASP A 723 -31.09 -13.41 -9.49
CA ASP A 723 -30.57 -14.69 -8.98
C ASP A 723 -29.49 -15.21 -9.94
N LYS A 724 -28.28 -15.49 -9.42
CA LYS A 724 -27.15 -15.94 -10.23
C LYS A 724 -27.43 -17.28 -10.94
N LYS A 725 -28.27 -18.15 -10.36
CA LYS A 725 -28.64 -19.47 -10.87
C LYS A 725 -29.77 -19.39 -11.90
N SER A 726 -30.88 -18.73 -11.58
CA SER A 726 -32.05 -18.68 -12.49
C SER A 726 -32.00 -17.56 -13.53
N LYS A 727 -31.18 -16.53 -13.29
CA LYS A 727 -31.13 -15.27 -14.08
C LYS A 727 -32.44 -14.48 -14.08
N GLU A 728 -33.33 -14.74 -13.13
CA GLU A 728 -34.57 -13.99 -12.95
C GLU A 728 -34.43 -12.90 -11.88
N ASP A 729 -35.28 -11.88 -11.93
CA ASP A 729 -35.36 -10.84 -10.90
C ASP A 729 -35.52 -11.46 -9.51
N PHE A 730 -34.65 -11.06 -8.59
CA PHE A 730 -34.64 -11.59 -7.22
C PHE A 730 -35.06 -10.55 -6.20
N PHE A 731 -34.30 -9.45 -6.11
CA PHE A 731 -34.58 -8.37 -5.16
C PHE A 731 -34.27 -7.02 -5.77
N ASN A 732 -35.27 -6.14 -5.79
CA ASN A 732 -35.14 -4.76 -6.25
C ASN A 732 -35.70 -3.82 -5.19
N CYS A 733 -35.17 -2.61 -5.06
CA CYS A 733 -35.81 -1.57 -4.25
C CYS A 733 -35.47 -0.17 -4.77
N ASN A 734 -36.45 0.73 -4.69
CA ASN A 734 -36.22 2.13 -5.01
C ASN A 734 -35.25 2.77 -4.02
N SER A 735 -35.45 2.50 -2.72
CA SER A 735 -34.51 2.95 -1.70
C SER A 735 -34.45 2.04 -0.47
N PHE A 736 -33.24 1.92 0.08
CA PHE A 736 -32.93 1.26 1.35
C PHE A 736 -32.10 2.23 2.18
N TYR A 737 -32.69 2.82 3.23
CA TYR A 737 -32.06 3.82 4.10
C TYR A 737 -31.74 3.22 5.47
N LEU A 738 -30.58 3.55 6.03
CA LEU A 738 -30.19 3.27 7.40
C LEU A 738 -29.76 4.59 8.06
N THR A 739 -30.47 4.98 9.12
CA THR A 739 -30.20 6.23 9.85
C THR A 739 -29.71 5.94 11.27
N GLY A 740 -28.85 6.81 11.79
CA GLY A 740 -28.29 6.67 13.14
C GLY A 740 -27.49 5.38 13.30
N LEU A 741 -26.78 4.96 12.25
CA LEU A 741 -25.88 3.82 12.24
C LEU A 741 -24.69 4.11 13.17
N ASP A 742 -24.36 3.22 14.10
CA ASP A 742 -23.12 3.21 14.89
C ASP A 742 -22.58 1.78 14.86
N ILE A 743 -21.46 1.59 14.19
CA ILE A 743 -20.74 0.33 14.05
C ILE A 743 -19.44 0.47 14.83
N SER A 744 -19.16 -0.51 15.69
CA SER A 744 -17.87 -0.72 16.31
C SER A 744 -17.28 -2.04 15.81
N LEU A 745 -15.98 -2.07 15.56
CA LEU A 745 -15.21 -3.28 15.32
C LEU A 745 -14.22 -3.50 16.47
N PHE A 746 -14.07 -4.76 16.87
CA PHE A 746 -13.20 -5.23 17.95
C PHE A 746 -13.57 -4.70 19.36
N PRO A 747 -14.73 -5.07 19.94
CA PRO A 747 -15.68 -6.09 19.49
C PRO A 747 -16.69 -5.56 18.45
N VAL A 748 -17.34 -6.48 17.74
CA VAL A 748 -18.32 -6.14 16.70
C VAL A 748 -19.66 -5.77 17.37
N GLU A 749 -20.01 -4.49 17.33
CA GLU A 749 -21.30 -3.98 17.78
C GLU A 749 -21.92 -3.14 16.68
N ILE A 750 -23.18 -3.39 16.33
CA ILE A 750 -23.90 -2.68 15.26
C ILE A 750 -25.19 -2.16 15.85
N SER A 751 -25.42 -0.85 15.76
CA SER A 751 -26.70 -0.24 16.12
C SER A 751 -27.21 0.68 15.02
N ALA A 752 -28.53 0.73 14.85
CA ALA A 752 -29.20 1.61 13.89
C ALA A 752 -30.52 2.12 14.46
N LYS A 753 -30.84 3.40 14.27
CA LYS A 753 -32.12 3.97 14.71
C LYS A 753 -33.26 3.54 13.81
N GLU A 754 -33.09 3.66 12.49
CA GLU A 754 -34.12 3.26 11.55
C GLU A 754 -33.53 2.62 10.30
N ILE A 755 -34.11 1.49 9.89
CA ILE A 755 -33.93 0.90 8.56
C ILE A 755 -35.24 1.12 7.79
N ALA A 756 -35.23 1.84 6.67
CA ALA A 756 -36.40 2.06 5.86
C ALA A 756 -36.21 1.49 4.46
N LEU A 757 -37.17 0.68 4.00
CA LEU A 757 -37.17 0.07 2.67
C LEU A 757 -38.43 0.49 1.90
N THR A 758 -38.23 1.13 0.74
CA THR A 758 -39.35 1.65 -0.09
C THR A 758 -39.40 0.98 -1.47
N ASP A 759 -40.63 0.75 -1.94
CA ASP A 759 -40.95 0.21 -3.26
C ASP A 759 -40.11 -1.02 -3.60
N PHE A 760 -40.04 -1.97 -2.66
CA PHE A 760 -39.24 -3.18 -2.83
C PHE A 760 -40.00 -4.26 -3.59
N TYR A 761 -39.27 -5.03 -4.38
CA TYR A 761 -39.72 -6.23 -5.05
C TYR A 761 -38.89 -7.41 -4.57
N SER A 762 -39.53 -8.54 -4.29
CA SER A 762 -38.81 -9.80 -4.07
C SER A 762 -39.52 -10.98 -4.70
N LYS A 763 -38.77 -11.86 -5.37
CA LYS A 763 -39.28 -13.10 -5.92
C LYS A 763 -38.87 -14.28 -5.05
N ILE A 764 -39.86 -14.92 -4.44
CA ILE A 764 -39.70 -16.10 -3.61
C ILE A 764 -40.20 -17.30 -4.39
N MET A 765 -39.35 -18.31 -4.54
CA MET A 765 -39.74 -19.55 -5.21
C MET A 765 -39.36 -20.79 -4.42
N VAL A 766 -40.24 -21.78 -4.50
CA VAL A 766 -40.00 -23.16 -4.05
C VAL A 766 -39.75 -24.01 -5.28
N SER A 767 -38.59 -24.66 -5.35
CA SER A 767 -38.23 -25.55 -6.45
C SER A 767 -39.08 -26.82 -6.48
N ASP A 768 -38.97 -27.57 -7.58
CA ASP A 768 -39.51 -28.94 -7.69
C ASP A 768 -38.96 -29.92 -6.64
N SER A 769 -37.75 -29.68 -6.14
CA SER A 769 -37.14 -30.39 -5.00
C SER A 769 -37.65 -29.93 -3.62
N GLY A 770 -38.43 -28.85 -3.56
CA GLY A 770 -38.94 -28.26 -2.32
C GLY A 770 -37.95 -27.34 -1.59
N GLU A 771 -36.87 -26.91 -2.23
CA GLU A 771 -35.93 -25.93 -1.69
C GLU A 771 -36.37 -24.49 -2.01
N PHE A 772 -36.18 -23.58 -1.06
CA PHE A 772 -36.40 -22.15 -1.29
C PHE A 772 -35.18 -21.51 -1.96
N ASN A 773 -35.40 -20.66 -2.97
CA ASN A 773 -34.31 -19.90 -3.62
C ASN A 773 -33.52 -19.04 -2.62
N LEU A 774 -34.21 -18.40 -1.65
CA LEU A 774 -33.58 -17.63 -0.56
C LEU A 774 -32.50 -18.43 0.19
N SER A 775 -32.74 -19.73 0.43
CA SER A 775 -31.77 -20.59 1.12
C SER A 775 -30.52 -20.88 0.29
N THR A 776 -30.62 -20.80 -1.03
CA THR A 776 -29.50 -21.04 -1.96
C THR A 776 -28.65 -19.79 -2.18
N ILE A 777 -29.22 -18.59 -2.00
CA ILE A 777 -28.53 -17.31 -2.20
C ILE A 777 -27.47 -17.05 -1.14
N PHE A 778 -27.74 -17.44 0.11
CA PHE A 778 -26.84 -17.22 1.26
C PHE A 778 -26.03 -18.47 1.66
N LYS A 779 -26.11 -19.57 0.90
CA LYS A 779 -25.29 -20.76 1.14
C LYS A 779 -23.89 -20.54 0.55
N SER A 780 -22.90 -20.45 1.43
CA SER A 780 -21.49 -20.43 1.05
C SER A 780 -21.05 -21.82 0.57
N ASP A 781 -20.56 -21.91 -0.66
CA ASP A 781 -19.94 -23.13 -1.22
C ASP A 781 -18.45 -23.18 -0.86
N LEU A 782 -18.09 -22.87 0.39
CA LEU A 782 -16.71 -23.09 0.85
C LEU A 782 -16.35 -24.56 0.60
N PRO A 783 -15.29 -24.85 -0.18
CA PRO A 783 -14.85 -26.22 -0.38
C PRO A 783 -14.53 -26.82 0.99
N LYS A 784 -15.22 -27.91 1.34
CA LYS A 784 -14.81 -28.76 2.48
C LYS A 784 -13.52 -29.54 2.18
N ASP A 785 -12.99 -29.43 0.97
CA ASP A 785 -11.77 -30.11 0.53
C ASP A 785 -10.59 -29.15 0.39
N LYS A 786 -9.88 -28.99 1.52
CA LYS A 786 -8.45 -29.26 1.65
C LYS A 786 -8.16 -29.28 3.14
N ALA A 787 -8.48 -30.41 3.77
CA ALA A 787 -7.80 -30.81 4.99
C ALA A 787 -6.30 -30.94 4.62
N ILE A 788 -5.53 -29.93 5.01
CA ILE A 788 -4.12 -30.13 5.31
C ILE A 788 -4.13 -30.94 6.60
N ASP A 789 -3.46 -32.08 6.56
CA ASP A 789 -3.36 -33.10 7.60
C ASP A 789 -2.43 -32.63 8.75
N GLU A 790 -2.70 -31.44 9.28
CA GLU A 790 -2.14 -30.95 10.52
C GLU A 790 -3.31 -30.57 11.41
N ASP A 791 -3.50 -31.34 12.48
CA ASP A 791 -4.42 -31.05 13.58
C ASP A 791 -4.14 -29.63 14.09
N PRO A 792 -4.93 -28.60 13.72
CA PRO A 792 -4.81 -27.32 14.37
C PRO A 792 -5.54 -27.51 15.68
N GLU A 793 -4.82 -27.44 16.81
CA GLU A 793 -5.46 -27.15 18.09
C GLU A 793 -6.54 -26.09 17.82
N PRO A 794 -7.80 -26.30 18.25
CA PRO A 794 -8.86 -25.35 17.96
C PRO A 794 -8.49 -24.05 18.69
N VAL A 795 -7.85 -23.14 17.97
CA VAL A 795 -7.83 -21.72 18.30
C VAL A 795 -9.30 -21.35 18.23
N LYS A 796 -9.99 -21.44 19.38
CA LYS A 796 -11.36 -20.97 19.52
C LYS A 796 -11.37 -19.58 18.91
N PRO A 797 -12.16 -19.32 17.86
CA PRO A 797 -12.27 -17.99 17.32
C PRO A 797 -12.74 -17.10 18.47
N PHE A 798 -11.88 -16.20 18.93
CA PHE A 798 -12.23 -15.13 19.87
C PHE A 798 -13.04 -14.07 19.10
N MET A 799 -14.13 -14.48 18.45
CA MET A 799 -15.15 -13.57 17.95
C MET A 799 -16.37 -13.84 18.80
N GLU A 800 -16.51 -13.04 19.87
CA GLU A 800 -17.81 -12.86 20.52
C GLU A 800 -18.86 -12.57 19.43
N LYS A 801 -20.04 -13.18 19.54
CA LYS A 801 -21.12 -12.97 18.57
C LYS A 801 -21.41 -11.46 18.47
N PRO A 802 -21.61 -10.92 17.25
CA PRO A 802 -21.84 -9.50 17.07
C PRO A 802 -23.11 -9.07 17.81
N LYS A 803 -23.02 -7.99 18.60
CA LYS A 803 -24.21 -7.40 19.24
C LYS A 803 -24.89 -6.50 18.23
N ILE A 804 -26.18 -6.74 17.98
CA ILE A 804 -26.96 -5.99 16.99
C ILE A 804 -28.16 -5.35 17.68
N ASN A 805 -28.42 -4.06 17.45
CA ASN A 805 -29.59 -3.35 17.97
C ASN A 805 -30.20 -2.41 16.91
N ILE A 806 -31.43 -2.65 16.50
CA ILE A 806 -32.17 -1.88 15.51
C ILE A 806 -33.46 -1.37 16.15
N GLU A 807 -33.58 -0.06 16.35
CA GLU A 807 -34.73 0.51 17.06
C GLU A 807 -36.02 0.39 16.24
N LYS A 808 -35.95 0.61 14.91
CA LYS A 808 -37.10 0.53 14.01
C LYS A 808 -36.72 0.06 12.61
N ILE A 809 -37.56 -0.76 12.01
CA ILE A 809 -37.54 -1.12 10.59
C ILE A 809 -38.89 -0.71 10.02
N THR A 810 -38.91 0.03 8.91
CA THR A 810 -40.12 0.50 8.23
C THR A 810 -40.14 -0.04 6.80
N LEU A 811 -41.25 -0.61 6.38
CA LEU A 811 -41.49 -1.11 5.04
C LEU A 811 -42.60 -0.29 4.37
N GLN A 812 -42.43 0.06 3.10
CA GLN A 812 -43.44 0.80 2.33
C GLN A 812 -43.46 0.35 0.87
N GLY A 813 -44.66 0.16 0.31
CA GLY A 813 -44.84 -0.07 -1.13
C GLY A 813 -44.31 -1.42 -1.64
N GLY A 814 -44.16 -2.42 -0.77
CA GLY A 814 -43.56 -3.70 -1.13
C GLY A 814 -44.43 -4.58 -2.02
N ASN A 815 -43.79 -5.30 -2.93
CA ASN A 815 -44.37 -6.36 -3.77
C ASN A 815 -43.57 -7.66 -3.61
N ILE A 816 -44.23 -8.76 -3.27
CA ILE A 816 -43.61 -10.08 -3.18
C ILE A 816 -44.34 -11.04 -4.11
N ASP A 817 -43.61 -11.59 -5.07
CA ASP A 817 -44.11 -12.66 -5.94
C ASP A 817 -43.67 -14.01 -5.38
N PHE A 818 -44.65 -14.84 -5.05
CA PHE A 818 -44.44 -16.21 -4.62
C PHE A 818 -44.77 -17.18 -5.75
N SER A 819 -43.89 -18.14 -6.02
CA SER A 819 -44.11 -19.22 -6.98
C SER A 819 -43.76 -20.58 -6.38
N ASP A 820 -44.69 -21.53 -6.38
CA ASP A 820 -44.45 -22.90 -5.93
C ASP A 820 -44.48 -23.88 -7.11
N TYR A 821 -43.31 -24.43 -7.43
CA TYR A 821 -43.10 -25.40 -8.51
C TYR A 821 -43.33 -26.86 -8.08
N LEU A 822 -43.74 -27.13 -6.82
CA LEU A 822 -44.14 -28.47 -6.36
C LEU A 822 -45.47 -28.94 -6.97
N THR A 823 -46.25 -28.05 -7.58
CA THR A 823 -47.54 -28.33 -8.21
C THR A 823 -47.47 -28.13 -9.72
N LYS A 824 -48.31 -28.86 -10.47
CA LYS A 824 -48.44 -28.70 -11.94
C LYS A 824 -49.93 -28.55 -12.28
N PRO A 825 -50.39 -27.42 -12.88
CA PRO A 825 -49.62 -26.18 -13.13
C PRO A 825 -49.09 -25.58 -11.84
N ASN A 826 -48.06 -24.72 -11.91
CA ASN A 826 -47.44 -24.14 -10.72
C ASN A 826 -48.34 -23.10 -10.05
N PHE A 827 -48.31 -23.06 -8.73
CA PHE A 827 -49.04 -22.07 -7.96
C PHE A 827 -48.27 -20.74 -7.95
N LYS A 828 -48.99 -19.63 -8.14
CA LYS A 828 -48.44 -18.27 -8.09
C LYS A 828 -49.33 -17.40 -7.22
N ALA A 829 -48.71 -16.61 -6.35
CA ALA A 829 -49.40 -15.65 -5.51
C ALA A 829 -48.59 -14.35 -5.42
N GLY A 830 -49.26 -13.21 -5.57
CA GLY A 830 -48.65 -11.90 -5.38
C GLY A 830 -49.13 -11.26 -4.08
N MET A 831 -48.22 -10.65 -3.34
CA MET A 831 -48.52 -9.80 -2.18
C MET A 831 -48.10 -8.37 -2.50
N LYS A 832 -49.06 -7.47 -2.62
CA LYS A 832 -48.85 -6.06 -2.99
C LYS A 832 -49.06 -5.14 -1.80
N GLU A 833 -48.58 -3.91 -1.94
CA GLU A 833 -48.76 -2.83 -0.96
C GLU A 833 -48.30 -3.22 0.45
N ILE A 834 -47.23 -4.01 0.53
CA ILE A 834 -46.68 -4.42 1.82
C ILE A 834 -46.11 -3.19 2.51
N ALA A 835 -46.66 -2.86 3.67
CA ALA A 835 -46.25 -1.74 4.48
C ALA A 835 -46.36 -2.06 5.97
N GLY A 836 -45.49 -1.48 6.80
CA GLY A 836 -45.53 -1.72 8.23
C GLY A 836 -44.23 -1.40 8.94
N SER A 837 -44.08 -1.86 10.18
CA SER A 837 -42.85 -1.69 10.94
C SER A 837 -42.54 -2.85 11.88
N LEU A 838 -41.25 -3.00 12.20
CA LEU A 838 -40.72 -3.87 13.25
C LEU A 838 -39.89 -3.00 14.20
N THR A 839 -40.23 -2.95 15.49
CA THR A 839 -39.58 -2.05 16.47
C THR A 839 -38.90 -2.81 17.60
N GLY A 840 -37.64 -2.47 17.91
CA GLY A 840 -36.84 -3.07 18.99
C GLY A 840 -36.18 -4.40 18.63
N LEU A 841 -35.70 -4.57 17.39
CA LEU A 841 -35.00 -5.78 16.98
C LEU A 841 -33.57 -5.79 17.55
N SER A 842 -33.22 -6.76 18.40
CA SER A 842 -31.91 -6.81 19.05
C SER A 842 -31.45 -8.25 19.25
N SER A 843 -30.13 -8.46 19.34
CA SER A 843 -29.51 -9.74 19.70
C SER A 843 -29.58 -10.06 21.20
N ASP A 844 -30.13 -9.17 22.03
CA ASP A 844 -30.38 -9.41 23.45
C ASP A 844 -31.50 -10.47 23.63
N GLU A 845 -31.28 -11.48 24.46
CA GLU A 845 -32.22 -12.55 24.80
C GLU A 845 -33.56 -12.03 25.37
N GLN A 846 -33.53 -10.91 26.09
CA GLN A 846 -34.73 -10.28 26.67
C GLN A 846 -35.46 -9.37 25.67
N SER A 847 -34.88 -9.11 24.50
CA SER A 847 -35.51 -8.28 23.48
C SER A 847 -36.81 -8.89 22.97
N ARG A 848 -37.81 -8.04 22.72
CA ARG A 848 -39.14 -8.41 22.24
C ARG A 848 -39.59 -7.38 21.21
N ALA A 849 -39.18 -7.58 19.96
CA ALA A 849 -39.44 -6.66 18.87
C ALA A 849 -40.90 -6.72 18.42
N LYS A 850 -41.61 -5.59 18.35
CA LYS A 850 -43.02 -5.56 17.93
C LYS A 850 -43.13 -5.47 16.42
N LEU A 851 -43.83 -6.42 15.82
CA LEU A 851 -44.07 -6.56 14.38
C LEU A 851 -45.49 -6.11 14.04
N HIS A 852 -45.63 -5.24 13.05
CA HIS A 852 -46.91 -4.91 12.41
C HIS A 852 -46.72 -4.76 10.91
N LEU A 853 -47.30 -5.66 10.10
CA LEU A 853 -47.30 -5.56 8.64
C LEU A 853 -48.73 -5.61 8.12
N LYS A 854 -48.97 -4.87 7.04
CA LYS A 854 -50.20 -4.88 6.25
C LYS A 854 -49.84 -5.10 4.79
N GLY A 855 -50.76 -5.68 4.03
CA GLY A 855 -50.62 -5.81 2.59
C GLY A 855 -51.92 -6.31 1.96
N VAL A 856 -51.87 -6.53 0.66
CA VAL A 856 -52.99 -7.08 -0.11
C VAL A 856 -52.51 -8.29 -0.88
N HIS A 857 -53.11 -9.45 -0.61
CA HIS A 857 -52.92 -10.64 -1.42
C HIS A 857 -53.73 -10.50 -2.73
N SER A 858 -53.06 -10.76 -3.84
CA SER A 858 -53.55 -10.60 -5.21
C SER A 858 -54.04 -9.16 -5.50
N LEU A 859 -55.35 -8.91 -5.54
CA LEU A 859 -55.93 -7.60 -5.87
C LEU A 859 -56.94 -7.07 -4.84
N SER A 860 -57.39 -7.89 -3.89
CA SER A 860 -58.51 -7.49 -3.02
C SER A 860 -58.61 -8.23 -1.68
N SER A 861 -57.58 -8.98 -1.26
CA SER A 861 -57.62 -9.77 -0.02
C SER A 861 -56.67 -9.17 1.01
N PRO A 862 -57.15 -8.38 2.00
CA PRO A 862 -56.30 -7.77 3.01
C PRO A 862 -55.55 -8.82 3.84
N LEU A 863 -54.27 -8.54 4.09
CA LEU A 863 -53.36 -9.26 4.97
C LEU A 863 -52.94 -8.32 6.12
N GLU A 864 -53.01 -8.81 7.35
CA GLU A 864 -52.43 -8.16 8.51
C GLU A 864 -51.62 -9.16 9.34
N ILE A 865 -50.40 -8.78 9.73
CA ILE A 865 -49.49 -9.56 10.56
C ILE A 865 -49.15 -8.72 11.78
N LEU A 866 -49.43 -9.25 12.97
CA LEU A 866 -49.15 -8.62 14.26
C LEU A 866 -48.36 -9.59 15.11
N GLY A 867 -47.28 -9.15 15.76
CA GLY A 867 -46.53 -10.07 16.60
C GLY A 867 -45.45 -9.43 17.46
N ILE A 868 -44.80 -10.29 18.23
CA ILE A 868 -43.62 -9.96 19.03
C ILE A 868 -42.56 -11.01 18.71
N VAL A 869 -41.38 -10.58 18.28
CA VAL A 869 -40.33 -11.49 17.80
C VAL A 869 -38.97 -11.15 18.42
N ASN A 870 -38.11 -12.15 18.54
CA ASN A 870 -36.69 -12.02 18.80
C ASN A 870 -35.94 -13.02 17.91
N LEU A 871 -35.50 -12.52 16.75
CA LEU A 871 -34.93 -13.35 15.70
C LEU A 871 -33.39 -13.33 15.68
N LEU A 872 -32.77 -12.40 16.41
CA LEU A 872 -31.31 -12.22 16.47
C LEU A 872 -30.68 -12.82 17.73
N ALA A 873 -31.47 -13.11 18.77
CA ALA A 873 -31.03 -13.86 19.93
C ALA A 873 -30.66 -15.31 19.60
N GLU A 874 -29.88 -15.94 20.48
CA GLU A 874 -29.51 -17.35 20.33
C GLU A 874 -30.73 -18.25 20.49
N LYS A 875 -31.57 -17.96 21.50
CA LYS A 875 -32.89 -18.58 21.62
C LYS A 875 -33.91 -17.74 20.85
N LYS A 876 -34.35 -18.29 19.73
CA LYS A 876 -35.33 -17.62 18.87
C LYS A 876 -36.68 -17.56 19.58
N PHE A 877 -37.32 -16.42 19.56
CA PHE A 877 -38.69 -16.26 20.07
C PHE A 877 -39.57 -15.61 19.01
N ALA A 878 -40.81 -16.04 18.88
CA ALA A 878 -41.79 -15.34 18.06
C ALA A 878 -43.21 -15.67 18.51
N GLU A 879 -44.06 -14.67 18.70
CA GLU A 879 -45.51 -14.83 18.77
C GLU A 879 -46.12 -13.99 17.65
N ILE A 880 -46.63 -14.65 16.60
CA ILE A 880 -47.08 -14.00 15.38
C ILE A 880 -48.53 -14.40 15.12
N ASN A 881 -49.39 -13.40 14.97
CA ASN A 881 -50.76 -13.51 14.50
C ASN A 881 -50.81 -13.03 13.05
N VAL A 882 -51.31 -13.86 12.15
CA VAL A 882 -51.50 -13.55 10.74
C VAL A 882 -52.99 -13.67 10.44
N SER A 883 -53.60 -12.63 9.88
CA SER A 883 -55.00 -12.64 9.45
C SER A 883 -55.08 -12.30 7.98
N PHE A 884 -55.70 -13.20 7.21
CA PHE A 884 -56.10 -12.96 5.84
C PHE A 884 -57.61 -12.91 5.74
N LYS A 885 -58.12 -11.91 5.01
CA LYS A 885 -59.56 -11.75 4.77
C LYS A 885 -59.86 -11.96 3.29
N ASN A 886 -60.90 -12.76 3.02
CA ASN A 886 -61.47 -12.94 1.68
C ASN A 886 -60.46 -13.39 0.61
N ILE A 887 -59.60 -14.37 0.91
CA ILE A 887 -58.75 -15.00 -0.10
C ILE A 887 -59.63 -15.72 -1.11
N ASP A 888 -59.42 -15.51 -2.41
CA ASP A 888 -60.08 -16.29 -3.47
C ASP A 888 -59.44 -17.68 -3.59
N LEU A 889 -60.25 -18.73 -3.44
CA LEU A 889 -59.80 -20.11 -3.46
C LEU A 889 -59.59 -20.67 -4.88
N SER A 890 -60.12 -20.04 -5.93
CA SER A 890 -59.96 -20.51 -7.31
C SER A 890 -58.49 -20.63 -7.71
N GLY A 891 -57.65 -19.69 -7.22
CA GLY A 891 -56.19 -19.69 -7.40
C GLY A 891 -55.46 -20.88 -6.76
N PHE A 892 -56.09 -21.60 -5.82
CA PHE A 892 -55.51 -22.75 -5.12
C PHE A 892 -55.80 -24.10 -5.80
N THR A 893 -56.44 -24.07 -6.99
CA THR A 893 -56.69 -25.27 -7.81
C THR A 893 -55.47 -26.17 -8.03
N PRO A 894 -54.23 -25.67 -8.20
CA PRO A 894 -53.03 -26.52 -8.26
C PRO A 894 -52.86 -27.47 -7.06
N TYR A 895 -53.14 -26.99 -5.85
CA TYR A 895 -53.03 -27.79 -4.64
C TYR A 895 -54.21 -28.75 -4.46
N SER A 896 -55.44 -28.29 -4.72
CA SER A 896 -56.62 -29.14 -4.61
C SER A 896 -56.59 -30.26 -5.65
N SER A 897 -56.13 -30.00 -6.87
CA SER A 897 -55.98 -31.02 -7.90
C SER A 897 -54.94 -32.07 -7.50
N LYS A 898 -53.79 -31.63 -6.97
CA LYS A 898 -52.73 -32.53 -6.52
C LYS A 898 -53.15 -33.42 -5.35
N TYR A 899 -53.74 -32.85 -4.30
CA TYR A 899 -53.97 -33.55 -3.03
C TYR A 899 -55.41 -34.02 -2.79
N LEU A 900 -56.42 -33.33 -3.33
CA LEU A 900 -57.83 -33.72 -3.22
C LEU A 900 -58.35 -34.41 -4.48
N GLY A 901 -57.73 -34.21 -5.64
CA GLY A 901 -58.19 -34.74 -6.92
C GLY A 901 -59.38 -33.98 -7.50
N TYR A 902 -59.58 -32.71 -7.15
CA TYR A 902 -60.66 -31.86 -7.66
C TYR A 902 -60.18 -30.43 -7.90
N LYS A 903 -60.73 -29.76 -8.92
CA LYS A 903 -60.59 -28.31 -9.09
C LYS A 903 -61.46 -27.56 -8.08
N ILE A 904 -61.11 -26.32 -7.76
CA ILE A 904 -61.97 -25.43 -6.97
C ILE A 904 -62.76 -24.57 -7.96
N GLU A 905 -64.09 -24.66 -7.90
CA GLU A 905 -64.96 -23.84 -8.75
C GLU A 905 -65.10 -22.43 -8.19
N LYS A 906 -65.41 -22.33 -6.88
CA LYS A 906 -65.52 -21.05 -6.17
C LYS A 906 -65.36 -21.22 -4.67
N GLY A 907 -65.11 -20.10 -3.99
CA GLY A 907 -65.11 -20.01 -2.54
C GLY A 907 -64.19 -18.90 -2.05
N LYS A 908 -64.44 -18.41 -0.84
CA LYS A 908 -63.54 -17.48 -0.15
C LYS A 908 -62.98 -18.13 1.10
N LEU A 909 -61.75 -17.79 1.45
CA LEU A 909 -61.07 -18.23 2.66
C LEU A 909 -60.73 -17.02 3.55
N ILE A 910 -61.12 -17.11 4.81
CA ILE A 910 -60.61 -16.28 5.90
C ILE A 910 -59.68 -17.17 6.71
N LEU A 911 -58.46 -16.70 6.94
CA LEU A 911 -57.41 -17.49 7.58
C LEU A 911 -56.81 -16.70 8.71
N ASP A 912 -56.99 -17.18 9.94
CA ASP A 912 -56.38 -16.63 11.14
C ASP A 912 -55.37 -17.65 11.68
N LEU A 913 -54.10 -17.27 11.69
CA LEU A 913 -52.99 -18.11 12.13
C LEU A 913 -52.31 -17.49 13.34
N LYS A 914 -52.14 -18.26 14.40
CA LYS A 914 -51.35 -17.87 15.56
C LYS A 914 -50.19 -18.83 15.73
N TYR A 915 -48.97 -18.32 15.62
CA TYR A 915 -47.74 -19.09 15.74
C TYR A 915 -46.95 -18.61 16.95
N THR A 916 -46.49 -19.56 17.76
CA THR A 916 -45.58 -19.32 18.88
C THR A 916 -44.33 -20.17 18.69
N ILE A 917 -43.17 -19.53 18.63
CA ILE A 917 -41.85 -20.14 18.59
C ILE A 917 -41.15 -19.82 19.90
N ASP A 918 -40.73 -20.86 20.61
CA ASP A 918 -39.87 -20.77 21.79
C ASP A 918 -38.66 -21.68 21.58
N ASP A 919 -37.54 -21.06 21.23
CA ASP A 919 -36.29 -21.66 20.80
C ASP A 919 -36.44 -22.58 19.58
N THR A 920 -36.64 -23.87 19.83
CA THR A 920 -36.82 -24.91 18.82
C THR A 920 -38.26 -25.41 18.75
N VAL A 921 -39.16 -25.03 19.66
CA VAL A 921 -40.54 -25.54 19.69
C VAL A 921 -41.47 -24.58 18.97
N LEU A 922 -42.16 -25.09 17.95
CA LEU A 922 -43.24 -24.40 17.24
C LEU A 922 -44.58 -24.92 17.75
N LYS A 923 -45.42 -24.01 18.24
CA LYS A 923 -46.84 -24.22 18.50
C LYS A 923 -47.64 -23.35 17.54
N SER A 924 -48.71 -23.89 16.99
CA SER A 924 -49.58 -23.15 16.07
C SER A 924 -51.04 -23.47 16.27
N GLU A 925 -51.86 -22.44 16.14
CA GLU A 925 -53.31 -22.51 16.04
C GLU A 925 -53.69 -21.94 14.68
N ASN A 926 -54.24 -22.78 13.80
CA ASN A 926 -54.57 -22.38 12.43
C ASN A 926 -56.08 -22.52 12.24
N ARG A 927 -56.79 -21.39 12.22
CA ARG A 927 -58.23 -21.35 12.00
C ARG A 927 -58.52 -20.93 10.55
N ALA A 928 -59.12 -21.84 9.79
CA ALA A 928 -59.49 -21.63 8.41
C ALA A 928 -61.01 -21.64 8.27
N ARG A 929 -61.58 -20.51 7.85
CA ARG A 929 -63.01 -20.39 7.54
C ARG A 929 -63.21 -20.26 6.04
N PHE A 930 -63.94 -21.19 5.47
CA PHE A 930 -64.29 -21.21 4.06
C PHE A 930 -65.73 -20.75 3.89
N ASP A 931 -65.97 -19.75 3.05
CA ASP A 931 -67.31 -19.24 2.71
C ASP A 931 -67.67 -19.68 1.29
N ASN A 932 -68.84 -20.31 1.13
CA ASN A 932 -69.40 -20.74 -0.16
C ASN A 932 -68.44 -21.60 -1.00
N PHE A 933 -67.67 -22.47 -0.34
CA PHE A 933 -66.71 -23.36 -0.99
C PHE A 933 -67.42 -24.46 -1.80
N GLU A 934 -67.03 -24.62 -3.06
CA GLU A 934 -67.51 -25.65 -3.99
C GLU A 934 -66.36 -26.24 -4.81
N LEU A 935 -66.39 -27.57 -4.94
CA LEU A 935 -65.47 -28.33 -5.80
C LEU A 935 -66.06 -28.46 -7.20
N GLY A 936 -65.23 -28.29 -8.21
CA GLY A 936 -65.57 -28.50 -9.62
C GLY A 936 -65.21 -29.91 -10.09
N GLU A 937 -64.70 -30.00 -11.33
CA GLU A 937 -64.33 -31.25 -11.99
C GLU A 937 -63.28 -32.06 -11.20
N LYS A 938 -63.43 -33.38 -11.21
CA LYS A 938 -62.42 -34.32 -10.71
C LYS A 938 -61.19 -34.31 -11.62
N VAL A 939 -60.01 -34.39 -11.02
CA VAL A 939 -58.71 -34.40 -11.69
C VAL A 939 -57.92 -35.63 -11.24
N ASP A 940 -57.37 -36.37 -12.20
CA ASP A 940 -56.49 -37.49 -11.91
C ASP A 940 -55.14 -36.99 -11.39
N SER A 941 -54.77 -37.45 -10.19
CA SER A 941 -53.49 -37.14 -9.54
C SER A 941 -53.05 -38.34 -8.71
N GLU A 942 -51.78 -38.74 -8.85
CA GLU A 942 -51.16 -39.84 -8.09
C GLU A 942 -51.15 -39.61 -6.57
N HIS A 943 -51.23 -38.33 -6.16
CA HIS A 943 -51.23 -37.93 -4.75
C HIS A 943 -52.62 -37.54 -4.23
N ALA A 944 -53.67 -37.74 -5.03
CA ALA A 944 -55.04 -37.42 -4.61
C ALA A 944 -55.54 -38.41 -3.55
N THR A 945 -56.29 -37.90 -2.57
CA THR A 945 -56.95 -38.74 -1.56
C THR A 945 -58.02 -39.65 -2.19
N SER A 946 -58.14 -40.88 -1.68
CA SER A 946 -59.21 -41.81 -2.04
C SER A 946 -60.53 -41.53 -1.30
N LEU A 947 -60.52 -40.61 -0.33
CA LEU A 947 -61.68 -40.31 0.50
C LEU A 947 -62.78 -39.57 -0.28
N PRO A 948 -64.08 -39.79 0.01
CA PRO A 948 -65.19 -39.07 -0.61
C PRO A 948 -65.28 -37.62 -0.10
N VAL A 949 -64.41 -36.75 -0.63
CA VAL A 949 -64.23 -35.35 -0.20
C VAL A 949 -65.52 -34.52 -0.30
N SER A 950 -66.35 -34.77 -1.32
CA SER A 950 -67.64 -34.06 -1.51
C SER A 950 -68.62 -34.27 -0.35
N LEU A 951 -68.69 -35.50 0.17
CA LEU A 951 -69.53 -35.84 1.33
C LEU A 951 -69.00 -35.19 2.61
N ALA A 952 -67.68 -35.14 2.79
CA ALA A 952 -67.09 -34.48 3.95
C ALA A 952 -67.35 -32.97 3.94
N ILE A 953 -67.28 -32.33 2.77
CA ILE A 953 -67.62 -30.91 2.61
C ILE A 953 -69.09 -30.63 2.92
N SER A 954 -70.02 -31.48 2.47
CA SER A 954 -71.46 -31.29 2.75
C SER A 954 -71.82 -31.46 4.22
N LEU A 955 -71.11 -32.32 4.95
CA LEU A 955 -71.27 -32.53 6.40
C LEU A 955 -70.64 -31.41 7.23
N LEU A 956 -69.51 -30.86 6.79
CA LEU A 956 -68.81 -29.78 7.48
C LEU A 956 -69.47 -28.41 7.25
N LYS A 957 -70.09 -28.18 6.10
CA LYS A 957 -70.77 -26.93 5.74
C LYS A 957 -71.96 -26.64 6.67
N ASN A 958 -72.15 -25.39 7.09
CA ASN A 958 -73.31 -24.91 7.86
C ASN A 958 -74.40 -24.30 6.95
N ARG A 959 -75.51 -23.84 7.52
CA ARG A 959 -76.62 -23.22 6.77
C ARG A 959 -76.22 -21.96 5.98
N GLN A 960 -75.19 -21.24 6.42
CA GLN A 960 -74.64 -20.06 5.74
C GLN A 960 -73.63 -20.42 4.65
N GLY A 961 -73.43 -21.71 4.35
CA GLY A 961 -72.46 -22.16 3.35
C GLY A 961 -71.01 -22.14 3.83
N GLN A 962 -70.78 -22.03 5.14
CA GLN A 962 -69.44 -21.86 5.73
C GLN A 962 -68.90 -23.16 6.33
N ILE A 963 -67.57 -23.33 6.29
CA ILE A 963 -66.83 -24.40 6.94
C ILE A 963 -65.78 -23.76 7.85
N ASP A 964 -65.77 -24.05 9.14
CA ASP A 964 -64.80 -23.50 10.10
C ASP A 964 -63.93 -24.65 10.63
N LEU A 965 -62.64 -24.62 10.32
CA LEU A 965 -61.67 -25.65 10.68
C LEU A 965 -60.64 -25.07 11.63
N ASN A 966 -60.37 -25.77 12.73
CA ASN A 966 -59.25 -25.47 13.61
C ASN A 966 -58.22 -26.60 13.53
N LEU A 967 -57.01 -26.27 13.08
CA LEU A 967 -55.93 -27.21 12.78
C LEU A 967 -54.70 -26.86 13.64
N PRO A 968 -54.64 -27.30 14.91
CA PRO A 968 -53.46 -27.06 15.73
C PRO A 968 -52.28 -27.90 15.23
N VAL A 969 -51.09 -27.32 15.18
CA VAL A 969 -49.84 -28.05 14.86
C VAL A 969 -48.79 -27.74 15.92
N GLU A 970 -48.15 -28.78 16.43
CA GLU A 970 -47.01 -28.67 17.35
C GLU A 970 -45.84 -29.49 16.80
N GLY A 971 -44.63 -28.95 16.88
CA GLY A 971 -43.43 -29.61 16.37
C GLY A 971 -42.14 -28.93 16.78
N LYS A 972 -41.02 -29.61 16.58
CA LYS A 972 -39.68 -29.05 16.76
C LYS A 972 -39.10 -28.57 15.42
N LEU A 973 -38.50 -27.39 15.41
CA LEU A 973 -37.95 -26.68 14.25
C LEU A 973 -36.57 -27.20 13.82
N ASP A 974 -35.87 -27.91 14.70
CA ASP A 974 -34.54 -28.48 14.49
C ASP A 974 -34.58 -29.92 13.94
N ASP A 975 -35.77 -30.52 13.82
CA ASP A 975 -35.94 -31.84 13.20
C ASP A 975 -36.10 -31.70 11.67
N PRO A 976 -35.08 -32.09 10.88
CA PRO A 976 -35.08 -31.97 9.41
C PRO A 976 -36.16 -32.82 8.72
N GLN A 977 -36.87 -33.70 9.44
CA GLN A 977 -37.97 -34.50 8.89
C GLN A 977 -39.37 -33.87 9.06
N VAL A 978 -39.50 -32.77 9.80
CA VAL A 978 -40.80 -32.11 10.03
C VAL A 978 -41.17 -31.25 8.82
N LYS A 979 -41.70 -31.88 7.76
CA LYS A 979 -42.40 -31.20 6.69
C LYS A 979 -43.83 -30.90 7.16
N LEU A 980 -44.18 -29.62 7.32
CA LEU A 980 -45.53 -29.17 7.75
C LEU A 980 -46.66 -29.72 6.87
N GLY A 981 -46.43 -29.83 5.55
CA GLY A 981 -47.44 -30.27 4.59
C GLY A 981 -48.06 -31.64 4.91
N PRO A 982 -47.28 -32.73 4.99
CA PRO A 982 -47.78 -34.06 5.37
C PRO A 982 -48.51 -34.10 6.71
N VAL A 983 -48.06 -33.33 7.70
CA VAL A 983 -48.69 -33.29 9.03
C VAL A 983 -50.09 -32.68 8.95
N ILE A 984 -50.22 -31.55 8.26
CA ILE A 984 -51.51 -30.88 8.03
C ILE A 984 -52.43 -31.75 7.16
N LEU A 985 -51.91 -32.33 6.07
CA LEU A 985 -52.67 -33.24 5.20
C LEU A 985 -53.18 -34.47 5.96
N LYS A 986 -52.37 -35.05 6.86
CA LYS A 986 -52.77 -36.19 7.70
C LYS A 986 -53.85 -35.78 8.71
N MET A 987 -53.78 -34.59 9.29
CA MET A 987 -54.83 -34.09 10.18
C MET A 987 -56.15 -33.84 9.44
N ILE A 988 -56.10 -33.19 8.28
CA ILE A 988 -57.29 -32.99 7.43
C ILE A 988 -57.85 -34.34 6.98
N GLY A 989 -56.99 -35.26 6.55
CA GLY A 989 -57.37 -36.62 6.15
C GLY A 989 -58.02 -37.41 7.29
N ASN A 990 -57.45 -37.37 8.49
CA ASN A 990 -58.03 -37.99 9.68
C ASN A 990 -59.37 -37.35 10.08
N MET A 991 -59.50 -36.04 9.94
CA MET A 991 -60.75 -35.32 10.20
C MET A 991 -61.83 -35.73 9.19
N ILE A 992 -61.52 -35.73 7.89
CA ILE A 992 -62.42 -36.21 6.82
C ILE A 992 -62.81 -37.67 7.05
N LEU A 993 -61.84 -38.54 7.37
CA LEU A 993 -62.08 -39.94 7.67
C LEU A 993 -63.05 -40.08 8.85
N LYS A 994 -62.83 -39.33 9.93
CA LYS A 994 -63.69 -39.32 11.12
C LYS A 994 -65.10 -38.77 10.85
N VAL A 995 -65.24 -37.80 9.95
CA VAL A 995 -66.54 -37.29 9.46
C VAL A 995 -67.33 -38.39 8.74
N ILE A 996 -66.65 -39.25 7.98
CA ILE A 996 -67.29 -40.34 7.22
C ILE A 996 -67.60 -41.54 8.13
N THR A 997 -66.66 -41.95 8.97
CA THR A 997 -66.80 -43.17 9.77
C THR A 997 -67.72 -42.98 10.99
N SER A 998 -67.85 -41.75 11.49
CA SER A 998 -68.58 -41.46 12.73
C SER A 998 -69.25 -40.07 12.71
N PRO A 999 -70.18 -39.80 11.78
CA PRO A 999 -70.74 -38.45 11.54
C PRO A 999 -71.39 -37.82 12.78
N PHE A 1000 -72.09 -38.61 13.61
CA PHE A 1000 -72.72 -38.13 14.85
C PHE A 1000 -71.71 -37.70 15.92
N SER A 1001 -70.52 -38.32 15.97
CA SER A 1001 -69.49 -37.99 16.98
C SER A 1001 -68.96 -36.57 16.82
N ILE A 1002 -68.77 -36.13 15.57
CA ILE A 1002 -68.26 -34.80 15.26
C ILE A 1002 -69.34 -33.76 15.50
N ILE A 1003 -70.57 -34.04 15.07
CA ILE A 1003 -71.70 -33.14 15.30
C ILE A 1003 -71.98 -32.97 16.80
N GLY A 1004 -71.96 -34.05 17.59
CA GLY A 1004 -72.12 -33.99 19.04
C GLY A 1004 -71.03 -33.18 19.76
N SER A 1005 -69.82 -33.14 19.21
CA SER A 1005 -68.73 -32.29 19.72
C SER A 1005 -68.92 -30.80 19.41
N MET A 1006 -69.64 -30.46 18.32
CA MET A 1006 -69.91 -29.07 17.92
C MET A 1006 -71.13 -28.46 18.65
N PHE A 1007 -72.09 -29.29 19.06
CA PHE A 1007 -73.37 -28.84 19.65
C PHE A 1007 -73.55 -29.18 21.13
N GLY A 1008 -72.52 -29.70 21.80
CA GLY A 1008 -72.50 -29.87 23.26
C GLY A 1008 -73.20 -31.13 23.80
N GLY A 1009 -72.54 -32.29 23.63
CA GLY A 1009 -72.87 -33.55 24.32
C GLY A 1009 -73.83 -34.48 23.56
N GLY A 1010 -73.48 -35.77 23.47
CA GLY A 1010 -74.33 -36.83 22.91
C GLY A 1010 -73.67 -37.80 21.91
N GLY A 1011 -72.39 -37.61 21.53
CA GLY A 1011 -71.55 -38.59 20.81
C GLY A 1011 -72.26 -39.51 19.80
N GLU A 1012 -72.00 -40.82 19.88
CA GLU A 1012 -72.75 -41.84 19.12
C GLU A 1012 -74.17 -42.07 19.65
N GLU A 1013 -74.52 -41.58 20.85
CA GLU A 1013 -75.84 -41.76 21.46
C GLU A 1013 -76.96 -41.02 20.70
N LEU A 1014 -76.61 -40.01 19.88
CA LEU A 1014 -77.53 -39.33 18.96
C LEU A 1014 -77.86 -40.13 17.70
N SER A 1015 -77.18 -41.27 17.47
CA SER A 1015 -77.40 -42.11 16.29
C SER A 1015 -78.58 -43.07 16.43
N TYR A 1016 -79.24 -43.13 17.59
CA TYR A 1016 -80.45 -43.94 17.78
C TYR A 1016 -81.36 -43.41 18.92
N ALA A 1017 -82.62 -43.85 18.93
CA ALA A 1017 -83.56 -43.66 20.04
C ALA A 1017 -84.09 -45.03 20.50
N GLU A 1018 -84.18 -45.28 21.81
CA GLU A 1018 -84.60 -46.57 22.36
C GLU A 1018 -86.10 -46.60 22.72
N PHE A 1019 -86.66 -47.81 22.70
CA PHE A 1019 -88.06 -48.08 23.01
C PHE A 1019 -88.16 -49.22 24.03
N GLU A 1020 -89.23 -49.19 24.83
CA GLU A 1020 -89.61 -50.33 25.66
C GLU A 1020 -89.99 -51.53 24.79
N PHE A 1021 -89.73 -52.75 25.27
CA PHE A 1021 -90.06 -53.98 24.55
C PHE A 1021 -91.57 -54.08 24.28
N GLY A 1022 -91.94 -54.28 23.01
CA GLY A 1022 -93.35 -54.28 22.56
C GLY A 1022 -94.03 -52.89 22.55
N GLY A 1023 -93.35 -51.84 23.01
CA GLY A 1023 -93.84 -50.47 23.07
C GLY A 1023 -93.48 -49.66 21.82
N SER A 1024 -94.41 -48.82 21.36
CA SER A 1024 -94.22 -47.92 20.21
C SER A 1024 -93.99 -46.46 20.60
N GLU A 1025 -94.12 -46.10 21.88
CA GLU A 1025 -93.92 -44.73 22.38
C GLU A 1025 -92.45 -44.46 22.67
N VAL A 1026 -92.00 -43.26 22.31
CA VAL A 1026 -90.62 -42.80 22.58
C VAL A 1026 -90.43 -42.67 24.09
N ARG A 1027 -89.34 -43.24 24.62
CA ARG A 1027 -88.99 -43.11 26.05
C ARG A 1027 -88.76 -41.64 26.42
N GLU A 1028 -89.18 -41.26 27.63
CA GLU A 1028 -89.01 -39.88 28.13
C GLU A 1028 -87.55 -39.40 28.05
N SER A 1029 -86.59 -40.29 28.27
CA SER A 1029 -85.15 -40.02 28.22
C SER A 1029 -84.59 -39.75 26.81
N ASP A 1030 -85.31 -40.13 25.74
CA ASP A 1030 -84.81 -40.02 24.37
C ASP A 1030 -85.40 -38.82 23.60
N TYR A 1031 -86.42 -38.14 24.12
CA TYR A 1031 -86.95 -36.90 23.52
C TYR A 1031 -85.87 -35.81 23.40
N GLU A 1032 -85.04 -35.63 24.44
CA GLU A 1032 -83.96 -34.63 24.41
C GLU A 1032 -82.92 -34.94 23.32
N LYS A 1033 -82.67 -36.22 23.03
CA LYS A 1033 -81.75 -36.65 21.97
C LYS A 1033 -82.33 -36.33 20.59
N ILE A 1034 -83.63 -36.57 20.39
CA ILE A 1034 -84.32 -36.31 19.13
C ILE A 1034 -84.47 -34.80 18.89
N ASP A 1035 -84.71 -34.01 19.93
CA ASP A 1035 -84.73 -32.54 19.86
C ASP A 1035 -83.37 -31.97 19.44
N LYS A 1036 -82.27 -32.50 20.01
CA LYS A 1036 -80.90 -32.16 19.59
C LYS A 1036 -80.64 -32.56 18.14
N LEU A 1037 -81.08 -33.74 17.72
CA LEU A 1037 -80.98 -34.19 16.33
C LEU A 1037 -81.75 -33.27 15.36
N ALA A 1038 -82.93 -32.79 15.74
CA ALA A 1038 -83.72 -31.85 14.93
C ALA A 1038 -83.01 -30.48 14.79
N VAL A 1039 -82.39 -29.97 15.86
CA VAL A 1039 -81.56 -28.74 15.81
C VAL A 1039 -80.34 -28.93 14.90
N ILE A 1040 -79.67 -30.08 14.99
CA ILE A 1040 -78.56 -30.45 14.12
C ILE A 1040 -78.97 -30.44 12.64
N LEU A 1041 -80.11 -31.06 12.31
CA LEU A 1041 -80.61 -31.13 10.95
C LEU A 1041 -81.07 -29.77 10.40
N GLN A 1042 -81.51 -28.86 11.29
CA GLN A 1042 -81.83 -27.47 10.94
C GLN A 1042 -80.58 -26.67 10.55
N GLU A 1043 -79.47 -26.88 11.27
CA GLU A 1043 -78.17 -26.25 10.98
C GLU A 1043 -77.46 -26.87 9.75
N LYS A 1044 -77.91 -28.05 9.31
CA LYS A 1044 -77.30 -28.83 8.22
C LYS A 1044 -78.27 -29.11 7.06
N PRO A 1045 -78.73 -28.09 6.31
CA PRO A 1045 -79.79 -28.23 5.30
C PRO A 1045 -79.48 -29.20 4.15
N SER A 1046 -78.21 -29.43 3.84
CA SER A 1046 -77.75 -30.35 2.79
C SER A 1046 -77.79 -31.83 3.18
N VAL A 1047 -78.00 -32.15 4.46
CA VAL A 1047 -77.96 -33.53 4.97
C VAL A 1047 -79.37 -34.12 5.02
N ARG A 1048 -79.51 -35.38 4.64
CA ARG A 1048 -80.76 -36.14 4.70
C ARG A 1048 -80.73 -37.07 5.92
N LEU A 1049 -81.85 -37.18 6.62
CA LEU A 1049 -82.03 -38.12 7.74
C LEU A 1049 -82.76 -39.36 7.22
N GLU A 1050 -82.11 -40.50 7.30
CA GLU A 1050 -82.72 -41.81 7.16
C GLU A 1050 -83.05 -42.35 8.56
N ILE A 1051 -84.30 -42.78 8.75
CA ILE A 1051 -84.84 -43.33 10.00
C ILE A 1051 -85.12 -44.82 9.76
N GLN A 1052 -84.46 -45.68 10.52
CA GLN A 1052 -84.60 -47.13 10.39
C GLN A 1052 -85.09 -47.74 11.71
N GLY A 1053 -86.27 -48.37 11.67
CA GLY A 1053 -86.78 -49.11 12.82
C GLY A 1053 -86.02 -50.41 13.05
N VAL A 1054 -85.78 -50.75 14.32
CA VAL A 1054 -85.11 -51.99 14.73
C VAL A 1054 -85.97 -52.70 15.78
N TYR A 1055 -86.29 -53.96 15.54
CA TYR A 1055 -87.02 -54.81 16.51
C TYR A 1055 -86.15 -55.93 17.06
N ASN A 1056 -86.39 -56.29 18.32
CA ASN A 1056 -85.82 -57.46 18.96
C ASN A 1056 -86.81 -58.64 18.79
N PRO A 1057 -86.48 -59.68 18.00
CA PRO A 1057 -87.44 -60.73 17.65
C PRO A 1057 -87.93 -61.57 18.83
N ILE A 1058 -87.20 -61.57 19.96
CA ILE A 1058 -87.57 -62.32 21.15
C ILE A 1058 -88.32 -61.42 22.14
N ARG A 1059 -87.68 -60.33 22.57
CA ARG A 1059 -88.19 -59.47 23.64
C ARG A 1059 -89.38 -58.61 23.20
N ASP A 1060 -89.39 -58.10 21.97
CA ASP A 1060 -90.55 -57.36 21.47
C ASP A 1060 -91.75 -58.28 21.26
N ALA A 1061 -91.54 -59.54 20.89
CA ALA A 1061 -92.61 -60.52 20.79
C ALA A 1061 -93.24 -60.80 22.17
N GLU A 1062 -92.43 -60.89 23.23
CA GLU A 1062 -92.92 -61.00 24.62
C GLU A 1062 -93.77 -59.78 25.01
N GLY A 1063 -93.29 -58.56 24.76
CA GLY A 1063 -94.01 -57.32 25.07
C GLY A 1063 -95.33 -57.16 24.31
N ILE A 1064 -95.38 -57.54 23.02
CA ILE A 1064 -96.62 -57.49 22.23
C ILE A 1064 -97.65 -58.51 22.77
N ARG A 1065 -97.22 -59.72 23.16
CA ARG A 1065 -98.13 -60.72 23.75
C ARG A 1065 -98.79 -60.22 25.04
N GLU A 1066 -98.03 -59.55 25.90
CA GLU A 1066 -98.57 -58.96 27.13
C GLU A 1066 -99.55 -57.80 26.86
N LYS A 1067 -99.27 -56.99 25.84
CA LYS A 1067 -100.16 -55.91 25.42
C LYS A 1067 -101.47 -56.45 24.84
N ASN A 1068 -101.39 -57.38 23.89
CA ASN A 1068 -102.56 -58.03 23.28
C ASN A 1068 -103.43 -58.75 24.33
N PHE A 1069 -102.79 -59.40 25.31
CA PHE A 1069 -103.48 -59.99 26.45
C PHE A 1069 -104.24 -58.94 27.28
N ASN A 1070 -103.61 -57.80 27.61
CA ASN A 1070 -104.29 -56.71 28.32
C ASN A 1070 -105.44 -56.10 27.49
N ASP A 1071 -105.31 -56.02 26.18
CA ASP A 1071 -106.37 -55.50 25.29
C ASP A 1071 -107.56 -56.45 25.20
N LEU A 1072 -107.34 -57.78 25.23
CA LEU A 1072 -108.44 -58.76 25.37
C LEU A 1072 -109.22 -58.56 26.68
N LEU A 1073 -108.53 -58.28 27.79
CA LEU A 1073 -109.17 -57.99 29.08
C LEU A 1073 -109.99 -56.68 29.04
N LYS A 1074 -109.45 -55.64 28.42
CA LYS A 1074 -110.15 -54.35 28.25
C LYS A 1074 -111.37 -54.48 27.33
N LYS A 1075 -111.26 -55.28 26.26
CA LYS A 1075 -112.38 -55.60 25.35
C LYS A 1075 -113.49 -56.37 26.06
N GLU A 1076 -113.13 -57.22 27.02
CA GLU A 1076 -114.12 -57.88 27.88
C GLU A 1076 -114.76 -56.92 28.90
N ARG A 1077 -114.02 -55.91 29.40
CA ARG A 1077 -114.59 -54.81 30.21
C ARG A 1077 -115.60 -53.97 29.41
N SER A 1078 -115.33 -53.66 28.15
CA SER A 1078 -116.19 -52.79 27.32
C SER A 1078 -117.49 -53.45 26.84
N LYS A 1079 -117.58 -54.79 26.80
CA LYS A 1079 -118.83 -55.52 26.48
C LYS A 1079 -119.98 -55.26 27.48
N LYS A 1080 -119.72 -54.66 28.64
CA LYS A 1080 -120.74 -54.37 29.68
C LYS A 1080 -121.30 -52.93 29.70
N ALA A 1081 -120.83 -52.03 28.85
CA ALA A 1081 -121.16 -50.61 28.95
C ALA A 1081 -122.42 -50.13 28.17
N TRP A 1082 -123.21 -51.03 27.56
CA TRP A 1082 -124.28 -50.62 26.63
C TRP A 1082 -125.71 -50.48 27.23
N TYR A 1083 -125.97 -50.83 28.50
CA TYR A 1083 -127.32 -50.75 29.11
C TYR A 1083 -127.31 -50.11 30.51
N SER A 1084 -127.21 -48.77 30.64
CA SER A 1084 -127.87 -47.93 31.69
C SER A 1084 -127.30 -46.50 31.84
N LEU A 1085 -128.06 -45.47 31.40
CA LEU A 1085 -128.23 -44.06 31.89
C LEU A 1085 -126.99 -43.17 32.29
N PRO A 1086 -127.16 -41.83 32.49
CA PRO A 1086 -126.22 -40.81 31.97
C PRO A 1086 -125.07 -40.38 32.91
N PHE A 1087 -124.05 -39.78 32.27
CA PHE A 1087 -122.95 -38.93 32.77
C PHE A 1087 -121.59 -39.57 33.14
N SER A 1088 -120.57 -38.79 32.77
CA SER A 1088 -119.25 -38.65 33.39
C SER A 1088 -118.06 -39.40 32.80
N LYS A 1089 -117.01 -38.61 32.63
CA LYS A 1089 -115.60 -38.94 32.35
C LYS A 1089 -115.17 -40.24 33.01
N THR A 1090 -115.09 -41.30 32.22
CA THR A 1090 -114.12 -42.38 32.45
C THR A 1090 -113.37 -42.55 31.14
N PRO A 1091 -112.04 -42.29 31.09
CA PRO A 1091 -111.28 -42.53 29.88
C PRO A 1091 -111.35 -44.03 29.55
N GLU A 1092 -111.57 -44.33 28.28
CA GLU A 1092 -111.56 -45.69 27.70
C GLU A 1092 -110.27 -46.46 28.05
N ASN A 1093 -109.23 -45.75 28.50
CA ASN A 1093 -107.90 -46.23 28.87
C ASN A 1093 -107.59 -46.36 30.38
N ALA A 1094 -108.55 -46.25 31.30
CA ALA A 1094 -108.26 -46.41 32.73
C ALA A 1094 -107.76 -47.85 33.06
N PRO A 1095 -106.63 -48.03 33.78
CA PRO A 1095 -106.06 -49.35 34.07
C PRO A 1095 -107.04 -50.23 34.84
N LEU A 1096 -107.10 -51.52 34.48
CA LEU A 1096 -107.96 -52.52 35.14
C LEU A 1096 -107.51 -52.72 36.59
N THR A 1097 -108.45 -52.69 37.55
CA THR A 1097 -108.13 -53.01 38.96
C THR A 1097 -107.74 -54.48 39.11
N ALA A 1098 -107.04 -54.84 40.19
CA ALA A 1098 -106.57 -56.21 40.41
C ALA A 1098 -107.74 -57.22 40.40
N GLU A 1099 -108.86 -56.87 41.04
CA GLU A 1099 -110.08 -57.70 41.05
C GLU A 1099 -110.74 -57.83 39.67
N GLU A 1100 -110.74 -56.74 38.87
CA GLU A 1100 -111.24 -56.76 37.49
C GLU A 1100 -110.36 -57.63 36.59
N ARG A 1101 -109.04 -57.54 36.72
CA ARG A 1101 -108.10 -58.37 35.96
C ARG A 1101 -108.29 -59.84 36.26
N GLU A 1102 -108.45 -60.24 37.53
CA GLU A 1102 -108.68 -61.64 37.87
C GLU A 1102 -109.98 -62.17 37.27
N LYS A 1103 -111.06 -61.37 37.36
CA LYS A 1103 -112.36 -61.73 36.82
C LYS A 1103 -112.39 -61.83 35.31
N TYR A 1104 -111.81 -60.86 34.60
CA TYR A 1104 -111.79 -60.87 33.14
C TYR A 1104 -110.78 -61.87 32.59
N THR A 1105 -109.68 -62.15 33.30
CA THR A 1105 -108.74 -63.21 32.89
C THR A 1105 -109.41 -64.56 32.97
N GLN A 1106 -110.23 -64.82 33.99
CA GLN A 1106 -111.03 -66.03 34.07
C GLN A 1106 -112.01 -66.15 32.89
N LYS A 1107 -112.75 -65.09 32.57
CA LYS A 1107 -113.69 -65.07 31.44
C LYS A 1107 -113.02 -65.24 30.08
N VAL A 1108 -111.95 -64.50 29.82
CA VAL A 1108 -111.20 -64.58 28.57
C VAL A 1108 -110.54 -65.96 28.44
N TYR A 1109 -110.10 -66.58 29.54
CA TYR A 1109 -109.62 -67.98 29.53
C TYR A 1109 -110.75 -68.97 29.21
N ASP A 1110 -111.95 -68.72 29.72
CA ASP A 1110 -113.10 -69.58 29.50
C ASP A 1110 -113.60 -69.50 28.05
N ASP A 1111 -113.58 -68.31 27.44
CA ASP A 1111 -114.01 -68.05 26.06
C ASP A 1111 -112.94 -68.34 25.01
N ALA A 1112 -111.66 -68.43 25.40
CA ALA A 1112 -110.57 -68.63 24.47
C ALA A 1112 -110.57 -70.06 23.86
N GLN A 1113 -110.43 -70.10 22.54
CA GLN A 1113 -110.39 -71.33 21.75
C GLN A 1113 -108.96 -71.86 21.64
N PHE A 1114 -108.48 -72.51 22.69
CA PHE A 1114 -107.26 -73.33 22.67
C PHE A 1114 -107.43 -74.56 23.58
N PRO A 1115 -106.63 -75.62 23.40
CA PRO A 1115 -106.75 -76.85 24.19
C PRO A 1115 -106.49 -76.58 25.67
N LYS A 1116 -107.53 -76.71 26.51
CA LYS A 1116 -107.41 -76.50 27.97
C LYS A 1116 -106.77 -77.73 28.62
N PRO A 1117 -105.86 -77.57 29.61
CA PRO A 1117 -105.17 -78.70 30.24
C PRO A 1117 -106.16 -79.67 30.90
N ARG A 1118 -106.00 -80.96 30.61
CA ARG A 1118 -106.77 -82.04 31.23
C ARG A 1118 -105.89 -82.82 32.20
N ASP A 1119 -106.48 -83.36 33.25
CA ASP A 1119 -105.80 -84.25 34.18
C ASP A 1119 -105.61 -85.65 33.59
N GLU A 1120 -104.87 -86.52 34.30
CA GLU A 1120 -104.57 -87.89 33.87
C GLU A 1120 -105.81 -88.78 33.66
N LYS A 1121 -107.01 -88.29 34.05
CA LYS A 1121 -108.32 -88.97 33.88
C LYS A 1121 -109.17 -88.34 32.77
N GLY A 1122 -108.61 -87.42 31.97
CA GLY A 1122 -109.27 -86.80 30.83
C GLY A 1122 -110.29 -85.71 31.17
N SER A 1123 -110.36 -85.28 32.44
CA SER A 1123 -111.23 -84.19 32.92
C SER A 1123 -110.48 -82.85 32.95
N LEU A 1124 -111.19 -81.72 32.84
CA LEU A 1124 -110.56 -80.39 32.83
C LEU A 1124 -109.84 -80.11 34.16
N LYS A 1125 -108.53 -79.87 34.11
CA LYS A 1125 -107.69 -79.59 35.27
C LYS A 1125 -108.05 -78.22 35.86
N LYS A 1126 -108.38 -78.15 37.15
CA LYS A 1126 -108.54 -76.87 37.86
C LYS A 1126 -107.17 -76.23 38.05
N ILE A 1127 -106.89 -75.20 37.27
CA ILE A 1127 -105.65 -74.43 37.32
C ILE A 1127 -105.87 -73.03 37.91
N GLY A 1128 -104.82 -72.50 38.55
CA GLY A 1128 -104.80 -71.18 39.16
C GLY A 1128 -104.86 -70.05 38.14
N LEU A 1129 -105.15 -68.83 38.60
CA LEU A 1129 -105.38 -67.66 37.76
C LEU A 1129 -104.12 -67.22 36.99
N GLU A 1130 -102.94 -67.38 37.60
CA GLU A 1130 -101.64 -67.12 36.95
C GLU A 1130 -101.29 -68.16 35.86
N GLU A 1131 -101.63 -69.44 36.04
CA GLU A 1131 -101.46 -70.45 34.98
C GLU A 1131 -102.39 -70.18 33.79
N LYS A 1132 -103.62 -69.72 34.05
CA LYS A 1132 -104.58 -69.32 33.01
C LYS A 1132 -104.07 -68.14 32.20
N LYS A 1133 -103.54 -67.13 32.87
CA LYS A 1133 -102.87 -65.97 32.25
C LYS A 1133 -101.68 -66.41 31.39
N LYS A 1134 -100.82 -67.29 31.91
CA LYS A 1134 -99.65 -67.78 31.17
C LYS A 1134 -100.04 -68.57 29.92
N LEU A 1135 -101.09 -69.40 29.98
CA LEU A 1135 -101.62 -70.11 28.82
C LEU A 1135 -102.24 -69.17 27.78
N LEU A 1136 -102.96 -68.14 28.21
CA LEU A 1136 -103.50 -67.11 27.33
C LEU A 1136 -102.40 -66.34 26.60
N ILE A 1137 -101.36 -65.90 27.33
CA ILE A 1137 -100.24 -65.15 26.77
C ILE A 1137 -99.43 -66.01 25.79
N THR A 1138 -99.17 -67.28 26.13
CA THR A 1138 -98.37 -68.19 25.28
C THR A 1138 -99.05 -68.61 23.98
N HIS A 1139 -100.38 -68.52 23.90
CA HIS A 1139 -101.14 -68.82 22.68
C HIS A 1139 -101.44 -67.58 21.81
N ILE A 1140 -100.95 -66.40 22.20
CA ILE A 1140 -100.94 -65.22 21.32
C ILE A 1140 -99.77 -65.40 20.33
N ASN A 1141 -100.11 -65.78 19.10
CA ASN A 1141 -99.14 -65.90 18.03
C ASN A 1141 -98.72 -64.50 17.58
N ILE A 1142 -97.40 -64.26 17.57
CA ILE A 1142 -96.78 -63.02 17.06
C ILE A 1142 -95.88 -63.45 15.93
N ASP A 1143 -96.18 -63.00 14.73
CA ASP A 1143 -95.35 -63.29 13.56
C ASP A 1143 -94.36 -62.16 13.29
N GLU A 1144 -93.49 -62.35 12.30
CA GLU A 1144 -92.49 -61.35 11.95
C GLU A 1144 -93.13 -60.05 11.40
N THR A 1145 -94.32 -60.14 10.82
CA THR A 1145 -95.09 -59.00 10.31
C THR A 1145 -95.50 -58.07 11.45
N ASP A 1146 -95.91 -58.61 12.60
CA ASP A 1146 -96.25 -57.84 13.80
C ASP A 1146 -95.03 -57.08 14.35
N LEU A 1147 -93.85 -57.73 14.35
CA LEU A 1147 -92.61 -57.14 14.84
C LEU A 1147 -92.06 -56.06 13.89
N ARG A 1148 -92.13 -56.30 12.58
CA ARG A 1148 -91.81 -55.31 11.55
C ARG A 1148 -92.77 -54.13 11.61
N SER A 1149 -94.06 -54.38 11.83
CA SER A 1149 -95.05 -53.31 12.03
C SER A 1149 -94.72 -52.49 13.26
N LEU A 1150 -94.34 -53.10 14.39
CA LEU A 1150 -93.91 -52.39 15.59
C LEU A 1150 -92.71 -51.48 15.31
N ALA A 1151 -91.68 -52.00 14.64
CA ALA A 1151 -90.50 -51.20 14.29
C ALA A 1151 -90.82 -50.08 13.27
N ALA A 1152 -91.72 -50.33 12.31
CA ALA A 1152 -92.21 -49.31 11.39
C ALA A 1152 -92.96 -48.20 12.15
N THR A 1153 -93.88 -48.56 13.06
CA THR A 1153 -94.62 -47.61 13.90
C THR A 1153 -93.70 -46.80 14.81
N ARG A 1154 -92.66 -47.42 15.39
CA ARG A 1154 -91.63 -46.69 16.17
C ARG A 1154 -90.92 -45.64 15.32
N ALA A 1155 -90.49 -46.02 14.12
CA ALA A 1155 -89.83 -45.11 13.19
C ALA A 1155 -90.79 -44.00 12.71
N GLU A 1156 -92.08 -44.31 12.51
CA GLU A 1156 -93.12 -43.32 12.20
C GLU A 1156 -93.35 -42.34 13.34
N ASN A 1157 -93.36 -42.80 14.59
CA ASN A 1157 -93.51 -41.94 15.77
C ASN A 1157 -92.31 -40.99 15.92
N ILE A 1158 -91.10 -41.49 15.67
CA ILE A 1158 -89.90 -40.64 15.63
C ILE A 1158 -89.99 -39.63 14.49
N LYS A 1159 -90.38 -40.06 13.29
CA LYS A 1159 -90.58 -39.16 12.14
C LYS A 1159 -91.63 -38.09 12.44
N ALA A 1160 -92.77 -38.46 13.01
CA ALA A 1160 -93.84 -37.55 13.40
C ALA A 1160 -93.36 -36.55 14.45
N TYR A 1161 -92.58 -37.01 15.44
CA TYR A 1161 -92.01 -36.14 16.45
C TYR A 1161 -90.97 -35.16 15.88
N VAL A 1162 -90.01 -35.63 15.08
CA VAL A 1162 -89.02 -34.78 14.39
C VAL A 1162 -89.72 -33.72 13.52
N LEU A 1163 -90.79 -34.08 12.80
CA LEU A 1163 -91.58 -33.13 12.02
C LEU A 1163 -92.35 -32.14 12.90
N SER A 1164 -92.85 -32.57 14.06
CA SER A 1164 -93.59 -31.71 15.00
C SER A 1164 -92.73 -30.59 15.61
N THR A 1165 -91.41 -30.78 15.67
CA THR A 1165 -90.48 -29.73 16.12
C THR A 1165 -90.46 -28.51 15.19
N GLY A 1166 -90.91 -28.66 13.93
CA GLY A 1166 -90.89 -27.60 12.91
C GLY A 1166 -89.48 -27.22 12.41
N LYS A 1167 -88.45 -27.95 12.84
CA LYS A 1167 -87.04 -27.62 12.56
C LYS A 1167 -86.47 -28.32 11.31
N VAL A 1168 -87.14 -29.34 10.78
CA VAL A 1168 -86.66 -30.17 9.66
C VAL A 1168 -87.74 -30.31 8.58
N GLU A 1169 -87.37 -30.11 7.31
CA GLU A 1169 -88.27 -30.24 6.16
C GLU A 1169 -88.64 -31.71 5.88
N LYS A 1170 -89.88 -31.95 5.43
CA LYS A 1170 -90.43 -33.29 5.23
C LYS A 1170 -89.67 -34.08 4.16
N GLU A 1171 -89.18 -33.39 3.14
CA GLU A 1171 -88.45 -33.92 2.00
C GLU A 1171 -87.06 -34.46 2.38
N ARG A 1172 -86.58 -34.13 3.58
CA ARG A 1172 -85.27 -34.52 4.08
C ARG A 1172 -85.29 -35.74 5.00
N ILE A 1173 -86.46 -36.27 5.31
CA ILE A 1173 -86.63 -37.42 6.20
C ILE A 1173 -87.13 -38.63 5.42
N PHE A 1174 -86.27 -39.64 5.31
CA PHE A 1174 -86.51 -40.88 4.60
C PHE A 1174 -86.69 -42.02 5.60
N MET A 1175 -87.64 -42.89 5.32
CA MET A 1175 -87.86 -44.11 6.10
C MET A 1175 -87.13 -45.25 5.41
N VAL A 1176 -86.43 -46.05 6.18
CA VAL A 1176 -85.72 -47.24 5.70
C VAL A 1176 -86.43 -48.48 6.24
N GLU A 1177 -86.38 -49.57 5.48
CA GLU A 1177 -87.02 -50.83 5.90
C GLU A 1177 -86.54 -51.27 7.29
N PRO A 1178 -87.47 -51.67 8.18
CA PRO A 1178 -87.12 -52.16 9.50
C PRO A 1178 -86.25 -53.42 9.46
N ILE A 1179 -85.31 -53.51 10.39
CA ILE A 1179 -84.39 -54.65 10.51
C ILE A 1179 -84.48 -55.31 11.89
N ALA A 1180 -84.12 -56.59 11.95
CA ALA A 1180 -83.98 -57.30 13.21
C ALA A 1180 -82.60 -57.02 13.84
N VAL A 1181 -82.52 -57.03 15.18
CA VAL A 1181 -81.24 -57.07 15.89
C VAL A 1181 -80.48 -58.37 15.56
N GLU A 1182 -79.16 -58.31 15.40
CA GLU A 1182 -78.30 -59.48 15.20
C GLU A 1182 -78.39 -60.47 16.38
N LYS A 1183 -78.37 -61.78 16.10
CA LYS A 1183 -78.62 -62.85 17.09
C LYS A 1183 -77.72 -62.81 18.34
N GLU A 1184 -76.54 -62.21 18.28
CA GLU A 1184 -75.60 -62.10 19.39
C GLU A 1184 -75.95 -61.00 20.41
N LYS A 1185 -76.88 -60.09 20.08
CA LYS A 1185 -77.29 -58.96 20.94
C LYS A 1185 -78.73 -59.11 21.45
N ALA A 1186 -79.05 -60.28 21.99
CA ALA A 1186 -80.41 -60.64 22.42
C ALA A 1186 -81.00 -59.72 23.51
N ASP A 1187 -80.17 -59.02 24.28
CA ASP A 1187 -80.61 -58.08 25.34
C ASP A 1187 -80.76 -56.62 24.86
N GLN A 1188 -80.45 -56.32 23.59
CA GLN A 1188 -80.61 -54.98 23.04
C GLN A 1188 -82.09 -54.62 22.89
N THR A 1189 -82.46 -53.44 23.39
CA THR A 1189 -83.82 -52.88 23.26
C THR A 1189 -84.20 -52.67 21.81
N GLY A 1190 -85.51 -52.72 21.52
CA GLY A 1190 -86.02 -52.21 20.26
C GLY A 1190 -85.66 -50.74 20.13
N ARG A 1191 -85.18 -50.31 18.96
CA ARG A 1191 -84.67 -48.95 18.77
C ARG A 1191 -84.95 -48.43 17.38
N VAL A 1192 -84.74 -47.15 17.17
CA VAL A 1192 -84.76 -46.52 15.85
C VAL A 1192 -83.37 -45.95 15.60
N ASN A 1193 -82.71 -46.40 14.54
CA ASN A 1193 -81.42 -45.87 14.13
C ASN A 1193 -81.62 -44.64 13.23
N PHE A 1194 -80.72 -43.69 13.39
CA PHE A 1194 -80.58 -42.49 12.57
C PHE A 1194 -79.35 -42.62 11.70
N ILE A 1195 -79.51 -42.41 10.39
CA ILE A 1195 -78.42 -42.44 9.42
C ILE A 1195 -78.42 -41.09 8.70
N LEU A 1196 -77.27 -40.40 8.68
CA LEU A 1196 -77.10 -39.14 7.96
C LEU A 1196 -76.50 -39.42 6.59
N LYS A 1197 -77.10 -38.87 5.53
CA LYS A 1197 -76.61 -38.99 4.14
C LYS A 1197 -76.46 -37.66 3.44
#